data_AF-A0A0N0A0N3-F1
#
_entry.id   AF-A0A0N0A0N3-F1
#
_cell.length_a   1.000
_cell.length_b   1.000
_cell.length_c   1.000
_cell.angle_alpha   90.00
_cell.angle_beta   90.00
_cell.angle_gamma   90.00
#
_symmetry.space_group_name_H-M   'P 1'
#
loop_
_entity.id
_entity.type
_entity.pdbx_description
1 polymer ?
#
loop_
_entity_poly.entity_id
_entity_poly.type
_entity_poly.pdbx_seq_one_letter_code
_entity_poly.pdbx_strand_id
1 'polypeptide(L)'
;MTHNRAIRAPPGSSIVEAIPVAPVQAGPSGQTHASPKHRWWALAVIGLAQLMVVLDATIVNIALPSAQQDLGFDNNGRQWIVTAYSLAFGSLLLLGGRLADLFGRKTTFIIGIAGFAAASAVGGAANGFTMLVVARAVQGLFGALLAPAALSLLTTTFTEPKERAKAFGIFGAIAGSGAAVGLVLGGLLTEYLDWRWTLYVNDVIAIPALIGAAVLIGRSVPAERPKLDILGAVLVSGGLFGVVYGFANAETHDWDNWMTWGFLAAGGLLLVAFFLWQTRAKHPVLPLRVLADRDRAAALSTVLISSAGMFGVFLFLTYYLQSTLGYSPVKNGVAFLPMVAALMVMAQLSTNWLVPRIGPKIVVPTGMLLAVGGMVWLTRLDLHSSYAPHVLPPLLLLGAGLGMSMPAAMSYATLGVRASDQGVASAAVNTTQQVGGSISTALLNTLATSAATDYAKHHLTDPLVKANAALHSYTVAYWWSAGFFAFAVLVTVLLFRARKRAALRTEDAEGRAQAEAPPATETVPGAEAVPATETVPGAGAEATAAPLPAPAVEAAIRGQVRDRAGVPVPRTAITVLDTAGHQLARTASREDGSYAVDTVDVPERGSLVLIGSASGYQPQVATLTLDGTPALHDLVLLPSPGGVAGTVRGGDGQVLPGALVVATDQHGDVAASATTGTGGGYRIDDLPPGDYTLSVSAPGHRPAAVPATVSAENTRCDVRLSTAATLWGTVHTQDGRALEDARVTLIDAAGNVVGTRTTSVDGGYSFTDLAGEQYTVIASGYAPVATQVTVDGGQAGVDILLSHKEA
;
A
#
# COMPACT_ATOMS: atom_id res chain seq x y z
N MET A 1 81.62 40.37 -6.00
CA MET A 1 82.08 40.62 -7.38
C MET A 1 80.88 41.17 -8.18
N THR A 2 81.07 42.32 -8.84
CA THR A 2 80.41 42.78 -10.08
C THR A 2 78.90 42.54 -10.32
N HIS A 3 78.07 43.54 -10.66
CA HIS A 3 78.23 45.00 -10.70
C HIS A 3 76.85 45.65 -11.04
N ASN A 4 76.45 46.74 -10.36
CA ASN A 4 75.54 47.82 -10.87
C ASN A 4 74.09 47.47 -11.36
N ARG A 5 73.06 48.34 -11.34
CA ARG A 5 72.84 49.70 -10.78
C ARG A 5 71.33 50.03 -10.82
N ALA A 6 70.80 50.73 -9.80
CA ALA A 6 69.75 51.78 -9.88
C ALA A 6 68.34 51.50 -10.50
N ILE A 7 67.24 52.26 -10.27
CA ILE A 7 66.76 53.26 -9.28
C ILE A 7 65.22 53.44 -9.52
N ARG A 8 64.45 53.87 -8.50
CA ARG A 8 63.07 54.47 -8.53
C ARG A 8 61.82 53.59 -8.73
N ALA A 9 60.85 53.88 -7.87
CA ALA A 9 59.38 53.90 -8.07
C ALA A 9 58.91 55.37 -7.84
N PRO A 10 57.61 55.74 -7.73
CA PRO A 10 56.33 55.10 -8.11
C PRO A 10 55.68 55.96 -9.24
N PRO A 11 54.34 56.24 -9.38
CA PRO A 11 53.10 55.64 -8.85
C PRO A 11 52.00 55.37 -9.94
N GLY A 12 50.79 54.97 -9.52
CA GLY A 12 49.56 55.15 -10.32
C GLY A 12 48.50 54.04 -10.19
N SER A 13 47.45 54.31 -9.41
CA SER A 13 46.13 53.64 -9.33
C SER A 13 45.69 52.65 -10.43
N SER A 14 45.23 51.46 -10.02
CA SER A 14 44.24 50.66 -10.77
C SER A 14 43.31 49.86 -9.86
N ILE A 15 42.04 50.30 -9.85
CA ILE A 15 40.77 49.57 -9.69
C ILE A 15 40.88 48.08 -9.30
N VAL A 16 40.20 47.70 -8.21
CA VAL A 16 39.90 46.28 -7.90
C VAL A 16 38.82 45.79 -8.86
N GLU A 17 39.20 44.95 -9.81
CA GLU A 17 38.27 44.30 -10.73
C GLU A 17 37.59 43.12 -10.03
N ALA A 18 36.26 43.17 -9.92
CA ALA A 18 35.47 42.12 -9.28
C ALA A 18 35.33 40.93 -10.25
N ILE A 19 35.91 39.79 -9.88
CA ILE A 19 35.76 38.53 -10.63
C ILE A 19 34.27 38.13 -10.60
N PRO A 20 33.58 37.98 -11.75
CA PRO A 20 32.20 37.52 -11.78
C PRO A 20 32.15 36.05 -11.39
N VAL A 21 31.57 35.75 -10.22
CA VAL A 21 31.27 34.38 -9.81
C VAL A 21 30.16 33.84 -10.72
N ALA A 22 30.51 32.89 -11.58
CA ALA A 22 29.53 32.20 -12.42
C ALA A 22 28.49 31.48 -11.53
N PRO A 23 27.19 31.58 -11.85
CA PRO A 23 26.18 30.82 -11.11
C PRO A 23 26.43 29.32 -11.34
N VAL A 24 26.65 28.59 -10.24
CA VAL A 24 26.72 27.13 -10.27
C VAL A 24 25.33 26.61 -10.65
N GLN A 25 25.15 26.29 -11.93
CA GLN A 25 23.98 25.55 -12.38
C GLN A 25 23.99 24.20 -11.66
N ALA A 26 22.98 23.97 -10.83
CA ALA A 26 22.72 22.66 -10.26
C ALA A 26 22.44 21.70 -11.42
N GLY A 27 23.40 20.83 -11.74
CA GLY A 27 23.20 19.79 -12.73
C GLY A 27 21.99 18.93 -12.34
N PRO A 28 21.12 18.55 -13.29
CA PRO A 28 19.91 17.81 -12.97
C PRO A 28 20.29 16.51 -12.25
N SER A 29 19.81 16.37 -11.02
CA SER A 29 20.06 15.20 -10.19
C SER A 29 19.54 13.96 -10.92
N GLY A 30 20.46 13.08 -11.29
CA GLY A 30 20.21 11.91 -12.14
C GLY A 30 19.39 10.82 -11.45
N GLN A 31 18.14 11.13 -11.09
CA GLN A 31 17.12 10.10 -10.90
C GLN A 31 16.83 9.51 -12.28
N THR A 32 17.43 8.37 -12.57
CA THR A 32 17.12 7.59 -13.78
C THR A 32 15.71 7.04 -13.61
N HIS A 33 14.70 7.84 -13.97
CA HIS A 33 13.34 7.37 -14.13
C HIS A 33 13.36 6.25 -15.17
N ALA A 34 13.30 5.00 -14.70
CA ALA A 34 13.15 3.84 -15.57
C ALA A 34 11.97 4.12 -16.51
N SER A 35 12.19 3.96 -17.81
CA SER A 35 11.21 4.31 -18.83
C SER A 35 9.90 3.56 -18.56
N PRO A 36 8.72 4.12 -18.92
CA PRO A 36 7.43 3.54 -18.51
C PRO A 36 7.30 2.04 -18.83
N LYS A 37 7.83 1.59 -19.98
CA LYS A 37 7.85 0.17 -20.37
C LYS A 37 8.63 -0.74 -19.40
N HIS A 38 9.73 -0.28 -18.81
CA HIS A 38 10.58 -1.11 -17.94
C HIS A 38 9.94 -1.36 -16.56
N ARG A 39 9.09 -0.44 -16.07
CA ARG A 39 8.40 -0.57 -14.77
C ARG A 39 7.39 -1.71 -14.75
N TRP A 40 6.64 -1.88 -15.84
CA TRP A 40 5.70 -2.98 -16.01
C TRP A 40 6.38 -4.34 -16.17
N TRP A 41 7.58 -4.38 -16.78
CA TRP A 41 8.43 -5.57 -16.77
C TRP A 41 9.02 -5.89 -15.38
N ALA A 42 9.40 -4.88 -14.60
CA ALA A 42 9.79 -5.07 -13.20
C ALA A 42 8.62 -5.61 -12.34
N LEU A 43 7.37 -5.20 -12.60
CA LEU A 43 6.19 -5.81 -11.99
C LEU A 43 6.05 -7.30 -12.34
N ALA A 44 6.30 -7.70 -13.58
CA ALA A 44 6.27 -9.11 -13.97
C ALA A 44 7.31 -9.94 -13.19
N VAL A 45 8.52 -9.41 -12.99
CA VAL A 45 9.59 -10.04 -12.19
C VAL A 45 9.20 -10.16 -10.71
N ILE A 46 8.67 -9.08 -10.12
CA ILE A 46 8.16 -9.08 -8.73
C ILE A 46 6.98 -10.07 -8.59
N GLY A 47 6.13 -10.15 -9.61
CA GLY A 47 5.03 -11.09 -9.71
C GLY A 47 5.48 -12.55 -9.78
N LEU A 48 6.52 -12.88 -10.56
CA LEU A 48 7.10 -14.22 -10.59
C LEU A 48 7.65 -14.65 -9.22
N ALA A 49 8.33 -13.75 -8.50
CA ALA A 49 8.80 -14.02 -7.15
C ALA A 49 7.66 -14.24 -6.16
N GLN A 50 6.58 -13.44 -6.24
CA GLN A 50 5.38 -13.63 -5.42
C GLN A 50 4.68 -14.96 -5.76
N LEU A 51 4.56 -15.30 -7.05
CA LEU A 51 3.97 -16.55 -7.52
C LEU A 51 4.75 -17.75 -6.97
N MET A 52 6.09 -17.72 -7.05
CA MET A 52 6.98 -18.76 -6.53
C MET A 52 6.75 -19.04 -5.03
N VAL A 53 6.70 -17.98 -4.20
CA VAL A 53 6.50 -18.12 -2.75
C VAL A 53 5.11 -18.70 -2.41
N VAL A 54 4.07 -18.34 -3.16
CA VAL A 54 2.72 -18.89 -2.96
C VAL A 54 2.58 -20.32 -3.51
N LEU A 55 3.22 -20.62 -4.65
CA LEU A 55 3.27 -21.98 -5.21
C LEU A 55 3.92 -22.94 -4.24
N ASP A 56 5.12 -22.64 -3.76
CA ASP A 56 5.87 -23.50 -2.84
C ASP A 56 5.04 -23.91 -1.61
N ALA A 57 4.35 -22.95 -0.99
CA ALA A 57 3.52 -23.19 0.18
C ALA A 57 2.27 -24.05 -0.08
N THR A 58 1.78 -24.15 -1.33
CA THR A 58 0.57 -24.91 -1.69
C THR A 58 0.91 -26.25 -2.34
N ILE A 59 1.86 -26.25 -3.26
CA ILE A 59 2.36 -27.41 -3.99
C ILE A 59 2.90 -28.48 -3.02
N VAL A 60 3.77 -28.10 -2.06
CA VAL A 60 4.46 -29.07 -1.18
C VAL A 60 3.47 -29.85 -0.32
N ASN A 61 2.36 -29.24 0.10
CA ASN A 61 1.31 -29.92 0.88
C ASN A 61 0.62 -31.06 0.10
N ILE A 62 0.51 -30.95 -1.24
CA ILE A 62 -0.04 -32.02 -2.09
C ILE A 62 1.00 -33.12 -2.33
N ALA A 63 2.28 -32.75 -2.44
CA ALA A 63 3.40 -33.67 -2.63
C ALA A 63 3.76 -34.50 -1.38
N LEU A 64 3.45 -33.95 -0.20
CA LEU A 64 3.88 -34.45 1.11
C LEU A 64 3.52 -35.92 1.41
N PRO A 65 2.35 -36.46 1.03
CA PRO A 65 2.05 -37.88 1.20
C PRO A 65 2.96 -38.77 0.34
N SER A 66 3.26 -38.37 -0.90
CA SER A 66 4.16 -39.10 -1.80
C SER A 66 5.61 -39.02 -1.33
N ALA A 67 6.06 -37.85 -0.87
CA ALA A 67 7.37 -37.66 -0.27
C ALA A 67 7.56 -38.52 0.99
N GLN A 68 6.50 -38.67 1.80
CA GLN A 68 6.50 -39.56 2.97
C GLN A 68 6.66 -41.03 2.56
N GLN A 69 5.93 -41.49 1.54
CA GLN A 69 6.01 -42.87 1.07
C GLN A 69 7.40 -43.22 0.50
N ASP A 70 8.00 -42.28 -0.24
CA ASP A 70 9.33 -42.46 -0.86
C ASP A 70 10.48 -42.38 0.16
N LEU A 71 10.44 -41.42 1.09
CA LEU A 71 11.51 -41.22 2.08
C LEU A 71 11.28 -41.97 3.41
N GLY A 72 10.14 -42.66 3.57
CA GLY A 72 9.86 -43.58 4.68
C GLY A 72 9.72 -42.94 6.07
N PHE A 73 9.49 -41.63 6.18
CA PHE A 73 9.35 -40.95 7.47
C PHE A 73 7.93 -41.02 8.04
N ASP A 74 7.80 -40.75 9.34
CA ASP A 74 6.54 -40.90 10.07
C ASP A 74 5.58 -39.70 9.86
N ASN A 75 4.40 -39.78 10.50
CA ASN A 75 3.40 -38.74 10.36
C ASN A 75 3.86 -37.40 10.97
N ASN A 76 4.72 -37.43 11.99
CA ASN A 76 5.29 -36.24 12.63
C ASN A 76 6.32 -35.56 11.72
N GLY A 77 7.11 -36.34 10.97
CA GLY A 77 8.04 -35.82 9.97
C GLY A 77 7.34 -35.00 8.88
N ARG A 78 6.15 -35.41 8.41
CA ARG A 78 5.37 -34.63 7.44
C ARG A 78 5.15 -33.19 7.91
N GLN A 79 4.75 -33.04 9.17
CA GLN A 79 4.52 -31.73 9.75
C GLN A 79 5.80 -30.88 9.77
N TRP A 80 6.92 -31.45 10.20
CA TRP A 80 8.20 -30.73 10.27
C TRP A 80 8.67 -30.15 8.94
N ILE A 81 8.33 -30.76 7.80
CA ILE A 81 8.63 -30.23 6.45
C ILE A 81 7.87 -28.92 6.18
N VAL A 82 6.63 -28.79 6.68
CA VAL A 82 5.82 -27.57 6.58
C VAL A 82 6.26 -26.56 7.64
N THR A 83 6.34 -27.00 8.89
CA THR A 83 6.64 -26.17 10.06
C THR A 83 8.06 -25.60 9.99
N ALA A 84 9.08 -26.32 9.54
CA ALA A 84 10.45 -25.77 9.44
C ALA A 84 10.54 -24.61 8.44
N TYR A 85 9.81 -24.69 7.33
CA TYR A 85 9.69 -23.60 6.36
C TYR A 85 9.00 -22.38 6.98
N SER A 86 7.80 -22.57 7.55
CA SER A 86 7.00 -21.46 8.06
C SER A 86 7.58 -20.83 9.35
N LEU A 87 8.26 -21.63 10.18
CA LEU A 87 9.06 -21.20 11.33
C LEU A 87 10.20 -20.28 10.90
N ALA A 88 11.05 -20.74 9.97
CA ALA A 88 12.19 -19.95 9.48
C ALA A 88 11.72 -18.67 8.77
N PHE A 89 10.67 -18.78 7.95
CA PHE A 89 10.08 -17.63 7.26
C PHE A 89 9.51 -16.62 8.26
N GLY A 90 8.60 -17.04 9.14
CA GLY A 90 7.89 -16.16 10.05
C GLY A 90 8.78 -15.51 11.10
N SER A 91 9.73 -16.24 11.67
CA SER A 91 10.66 -15.71 12.68
C SER A 91 11.67 -14.72 12.11
N LEU A 92 12.14 -14.92 10.87
CA LEU A 92 13.18 -14.08 10.26
C LEU A 92 12.64 -12.94 9.39
N LEU A 93 11.33 -12.86 9.15
CA LEU A 93 10.75 -11.88 8.23
C LEU A 93 11.04 -10.42 8.61
N LEU A 94 10.91 -10.08 9.89
CA LEU A 94 11.17 -8.72 10.39
C LEU A 94 12.65 -8.34 10.24
N LEU A 95 13.55 -9.31 10.38
CA LEU A 95 14.98 -9.14 10.13
C LEU A 95 15.26 -8.97 8.62
N GLY A 96 14.67 -9.83 7.78
CA GLY A 96 14.79 -9.80 6.32
C GLY A 96 14.33 -8.48 5.70
N GLY A 97 13.22 -7.92 6.20
CA GLY A 97 12.73 -6.59 5.78
C GLY A 97 13.73 -5.47 6.03
N ARG A 98 14.39 -5.45 7.19
CA ARG A 98 15.42 -4.44 7.49
C ARG A 98 16.75 -4.73 6.79
N LEU A 99 17.08 -6.00 6.53
CA LEU A 99 18.19 -6.39 5.67
C LEU A 99 18.02 -5.83 4.24
N ALA A 100 16.78 -5.83 3.72
CA ALA A 100 16.45 -5.26 2.41
C ALA A 100 16.68 -3.75 2.33
N ASP A 101 16.45 -3.02 3.43
CA ASP A 101 16.73 -1.58 3.52
C ASP A 101 18.24 -1.28 3.69
N LEU A 102 19.02 -2.20 4.28
CA LEU A 102 20.48 -2.03 4.48
C LEU A 102 21.33 -2.38 3.25
N PHE A 103 21.14 -3.58 2.68
CA PHE A 103 21.94 -4.08 1.56
C PHE A 103 21.42 -3.63 0.18
N GLY A 104 20.32 -2.88 0.18
CA GLY A 104 19.61 -2.45 -1.01
C GLY A 104 18.57 -3.47 -1.46
N ARG A 105 17.42 -2.94 -1.90
CA ARG A 105 16.21 -3.72 -2.21
C ARG A 105 16.45 -4.73 -3.35
N LYS A 106 17.12 -4.28 -4.43
CA LYS A 106 17.52 -5.15 -5.55
C LYS A 106 18.44 -6.29 -5.11
N THR A 107 19.50 -5.98 -4.35
CA THR A 107 20.49 -6.98 -3.90
C THR A 107 19.81 -8.06 -3.08
N THR A 108 18.97 -7.66 -2.12
CA THR A 108 18.29 -8.57 -1.20
C THR A 108 17.22 -9.41 -1.91
N PHE A 109 16.53 -8.84 -2.90
CA PHE A 109 15.60 -9.57 -3.77
C PHE A 109 16.31 -10.64 -4.60
N ILE A 110 17.47 -10.32 -5.21
CA ILE A 110 18.27 -11.28 -5.99
C ILE A 110 18.82 -12.40 -5.09
N ILE A 111 19.37 -12.06 -3.91
CA ILE A 111 19.83 -13.04 -2.92
C ILE A 111 18.66 -13.94 -2.45
N GLY A 112 17.49 -13.33 -2.21
CA GLY A 112 16.26 -14.03 -1.86
C GLY A 112 15.86 -15.07 -2.90
N ILE A 113 15.76 -14.69 -4.19
CA ILE A 113 15.41 -15.65 -5.25
C ILE A 113 16.50 -16.73 -5.39
N ALA A 114 17.78 -16.34 -5.48
CA ALA A 114 18.87 -17.28 -5.73
C ALA A 114 19.02 -18.31 -4.60
N GLY A 115 18.92 -17.86 -3.33
CA GLY A 115 18.96 -18.74 -2.18
C GLY A 115 17.72 -19.63 -2.04
N PHE A 116 16.53 -19.09 -2.35
CA PHE A 116 15.29 -19.87 -2.35
C PHE A 116 15.32 -20.96 -3.43
N ALA A 117 15.80 -20.64 -4.63
CA ALA A 117 16.01 -21.58 -5.73
C ALA A 117 17.01 -22.68 -5.32
N ALA A 118 18.23 -22.29 -4.91
CA ALA A 118 19.25 -23.25 -4.47
C ALA A 118 18.76 -24.18 -3.34
N ALA A 119 18.00 -23.66 -2.37
CA ALA A 119 17.39 -24.48 -1.33
C ALA A 119 16.25 -25.38 -1.86
N SER A 120 15.48 -24.92 -2.84
CA SER A 120 14.48 -25.74 -3.55
C SER A 120 15.14 -26.88 -4.32
N ALA A 121 16.22 -26.62 -5.06
CA ALA A 121 17.00 -27.64 -5.76
C ALA A 121 17.59 -28.70 -4.80
N VAL A 122 18.11 -28.27 -3.63
CA VAL A 122 18.56 -29.19 -2.58
C VAL A 122 17.39 -30.00 -2.00
N GLY A 123 16.21 -29.40 -1.83
CA GLY A 123 15.00 -30.11 -1.40
C GLY A 123 14.50 -31.13 -2.43
N GLY A 124 14.49 -30.78 -3.72
CA GLY A 124 14.18 -31.71 -4.81
C GLY A 124 15.22 -32.83 -4.94
N ALA A 125 16.47 -32.58 -4.57
CA ALA A 125 17.53 -33.58 -4.50
C ALA A 125 17.53 -34.39 -3.17
N ALA A 126 16.54 -34.21 -2.29
CA ALA A 126 16.56 -34.83 -0.98
C ALA A 126 16.51 -36.38 -1.05
N ASN A 127 17.47 -36.98 -0.35
CA ASN A 127 17.63 -38.42 -0.19
C ASN A 127 17.17 -38.94 1.19
N GLY A 128 16.58 -38.07 2.01
CA GLY A 128 16.14 -38.40 3.36
C GLY A 128 15.49 -37.22 4.07
N PHE A 129 14.76 -37.52 5.15
CA PHE A 129 13.97 -36.57 5.92
C PHE A 129 14.76 -35.33 6.36
N THR A 130 15.95 -35.50 6.96
CA THR A 130 16.76 -34.38 7.46
C THR A 130 17.18 -33.41 6.36
N MET A 131 17.56 -33.93 5.18
CA MET A 131 17.96 -33.10 4.04
C MET A 131 16.78 -32.26 3.53
N LEU A 132 15.59 -32.85 3.46
CA LEU A 132 14.36 -32.15 3.09
C LEU A 132 13.99 -31.08 4.12
N VAL A 133 14.00 -31.39 5.42
CA VAL A 133 13.69 -30.41 6.49
C VAL A 133 14.68 -29.24 6.52
N VAL A 134 15.98 -29.50 6.37
CA VAL A 134 16.99 -28.44 6.28
C VAL A 134 16.78 -27.59 5.04
N ALA A 135 16.49 -28.20 3.87
CA ALA A 135 16.15 -27.47 2.66
C ALA A 135 14.93 -26.56 2.87
N ARG A 136 13.85 -27.06 3.48
CA ARG A 136 12.65 -26.27 3.83
C ARG A 136 12.97 -25.10 4.76
N ALA A 137 13.78 -25.31 5.80
CA ALA A 137 14.21 -24.24 6.71
C ALA A 137 15.01 -23.15 5.98
N VAL A 138 15.93 -23.54 5.08
CA VAL A 138 16.73 -22.60 4.29
C VAL A 138 15.87 -21.88 3.23
N GLN A 139 14.91 -22.55 2.59
CA GLN A 139 13.89 -21.90 1.76
C GLN A 139 13.09 -20.86 2.56
N GLY A 140 12.68 -21.18 3.80
CA GLY A 140 11.98 -20.24 4.68
C GLY A 140 12.82 -19.00 5.01
N LEU A 141 14.09 -19.18 5.35
CA LEU A 141 15.07 -18.10 5.54
C LEU A 141 15.14 -17.18 4.30
N PHE A 142 15.30 -17.73 3.10
CA PHE A 142 15.38 -16.89 1.90
C PHE A 142 14.03 -16.28 1.49
N GLY A 143 12.91 -16.95 1.80
CA GLY A 143 11.56 -16.40 1.68
C GLY A 143 11.35 -15.16 2.57
N ALA A 144 11.92 -15.18 3.79
CA ALA A 144 11.93 -14.05 4.71
C ALA A 144 12.74 -12.84 4.21
N LEU A 145 13.77 -13.05 3.37
CA LEU A 145 14.46 -11.96 2.67
C LEU A 145 13.66 -11.50 1.44
N LEU A 146 13.09 -12.45 0.70
CA LEU A 146 12.45 -12.23 -0.60
C LEU A 146 11.13 -11.44 -0.50
N ALA A 147 10.20 -11.87 0.35
CA ALA A 147 8.85 -11.28 0.39
C ALA A 147 8.85 -9.78 0.79
N PRO A 148 9.61 -9.33 1.82
CA PRO A 148 9.73 -7.91 2.12
C PRO A 148 10.42 -7.15 0.99
N ALA A 149 11.49 -7.70 0.39
CA ALA A 149 12.20 -7.05 -0.70
C ALA A 149 11.30 -6.88 -1.95
N ALA A 150 10.46 -7.86 -2.27
CA ALA A 150 9.50 -7.82 -3.37
C ALA A 150 8.49 -6.67 -3.23
N LEU A 151 7.85 -6.55 -2.06
CA LEU A 151 6.91 -5.47 -1.75
C LEU A 151 7.60 -4.09 -1.67
N SER A 152 8.82 -4.08 -1.13
CA SER A 152 9.66 -2.89 -1.00
C SER A 152 10.10 -2.35 -2.38
N LEU A 153 10.33 -3.24 -3.37
CA LEU A 153 10.54 -2.89 -4.78
C LEU A 153 9.25 -2.44 -5.47
N LEU A 154 8.13 -3.11 -5.21
CA LEU A 154 6.81 -2.74 -5.75
C LEU A 154 6.44 -1.29 -5.39
N THR A 155 6.60 -0.94 -4.12
CA THR A 155 6.29 0.41 -3.58
C THR A 155 7.23 1.52 -4.07
N THR A 156 8.46 1.20 -4.48
CA THR A 156 9.41 2.20 -5.02
C THR A 156 9.40 2.27 -6.54
N THR A 157 8.93 1.24 -7.23
CA THR A 157 8.81 1.23 -8.71
C THR A 157 7.53 1.95 -9.16
N PHE A 158 6.45 1.86 -8.38
CA PHE A 158 5.17 2.51 -8.66
C PHE A 158 4.89 3.64 -7.67
N THR A 159 5.32 4.85 -8.03
CA THR A 159 5.12 6.07 -7.23
C THR A 159 3.77 6.72 -7.47
N GLU A 160 3.24 6.67 -8.70
CA GLU A 160 1.98 7.33 -9.07
C GLU A 160 0.75 6.59 -8.51
N PRO A 161 -0.22 7.26 -7.85
CA PRO A 161 -1.31 6.59 -7.14
C PRO A 161 -2.15 5.62 -7.99
N LYS A 162 -2.46 5.99 -9.23
CA LYS A 162 -3.26 5.16 -10.15
C LYS A 162 -2.51 3.90 -10.60
N GLU A 163 -1.24 4.06 -11.01
CA GLU A 163 -0.40 2.91 -11.38
C GLU A 163 -0.12 2.01 -10.17
N ARG A 164 0.16 2.59 -9.01
CA ARG A 164 0.40 1.86 -7.76
C ARG A 164 -0.81 1.04 -7.35
N ALA A 165 -2.01 1.59 -7.37
CA ALA A 165 -3.23 0.84 -7.08
C ALA A 165 -3.40 -0.36 -8.03
N LYS A 166 -3.14 -0.16 -9.33
CA LYS A 166 -3.19 -1.25 -10.34
C LYS A 166 -2.10 -2.30 -10.13
N ALA A 167 -0.87 -1.90 -9.79
CA ALA A 167 0.24 -2.81 -9.51
C ALA A 167 0.00 -3.65 -8.24
N PHE A 168 -0.52 -3.03 -7.16
CA PHE A 168 -0.97 -3.74 -5.96
C PHE A 168 -2.13 -4.70 -6.25
N GLY A 169 -3.08 -4.30 -7.10
CA GLY A 169 -4.17 -5.17 -7.56
C GLY A 169 -3.65 -6.42 -8.29
N ILE A 170 -2.68 -6.26 -9.20
CA ILE A 170 -2.03 -7.37 -9.92
C ILE A 170 -1.23 -8.26 -8.94
N PHE A 171 -0.46 -7.67 -8.02
CA PHE A 171 0.30 -8.42 -7.01
C PHE A 171 -0.61 -9.26 -6.11
N GLY A 172 -1.73 -8.68 -5.64
CA GLY A 172 -2.76 -9.41 -4.89
C GLY A 172 -3.48 -10.47 -5.71
N ALA A 173 -3.75 -10.21 -6.98
CA ALA A 173 -4.35 -11.19 -7.89
C ALA A 173 -3.42 -12.39 -8.16
N ILE A 174 -2.11 -12.16 -8.28
CA ILE A 174 -1.09 -13.22 -8.37
C ILE A 174 -1.02 -14.02 -7.06
N ALA A 175 -1.07 -13.36 -5.90
CA ALA A 175 -1.08 -14.04 -4.62
C ALA A 175 -2.33 -14.92 -4.42
N GLY A 176 -3.51 -14.48 -4.89
CA GLY A 176 -4.75 -15.25 -4.83
C GLY A 176 -4.82 -16.39 -5.85
N SER A 177 -4.55 -16.10 -7.12
CA SER A 177 -4.61 -17.10 -8.20
C SER A 177 -3.46 -18.11 -8.14
N GLY A 178 -2.29 -17.69 -7.64
CA GLY A 178 -1.14 -18.56 -7.40
C GLY A 178 -1.49 -19.75 -6.49
N ALA A 179 -2.36 -19.58 -5.50
CA ALA A 179 -2.82 -20.68 -4.67
C ALA A 179 -3.61 -21.73 -5.47
N ALA A 180 -4.50 -21.32 -6.38
CA ALA A 180 -5.20 -22.26 -7.27
C ALA A 180 -4.24 -22.95 -8.26
N VAL A 181 -3.32 -22.18 -8.86
CA VAL A 181 -2.31 -22.72 -9.78
C VAL A 181 -1.42 -23.73 -9.06
N GLY A 182 -0.97 -23.44 -7.84
CA GLY A 182 -0.14 -24.35 -7.05
C GLY A 182 -0.87 -25.63 -6.64
N LEU A 183 -2.17 -25.56 -6.32
CA LEU A 183 -2.95 -26.78 -6.02
C LEU A 183 -3.08 -27.70 -7.24
N VAL A 184 -3.33 -27.15 -8.44
CA VAL A 184 -3.42 -27.95 -9.67
C VAL A 184 -2.05 -28.43 -10.12
N LEU A 185 -1.06 -27.53 -10.17
CA LEU A 185 0.30 -27.84 -10.63
C LEU A 185 1.00 -28.82 -9.69
N GLY A 186 0.83 -28.68 -8.37
CA GLY A 186 1.35 -29.63 -7.39
C GLY A 186 0.77 -31.03 -7.57
N GLY A 187 -0.53 -31.13 -7.87
CA GLY A 187 -1.15 -32.39 -8.27
C GLY A 187 -0.53 -32.97 -9.55
N LEU A 188 -0.43 -32.17 -10.62
CA LEU A 188 0.12 -32.58 -11.91
C LEU A 188 1.58 -33.05 -11.82
N LEU A 189 2.44 -32.29 -11.13
CA LEU A 189 3.86 -32.61 -10.95
C LEU A 189 4.04 -33.88 -10.10
N THR A 190 3.25 -34.04 -9.04
CA THR A 190 3.32 -35.23 -8.17
C THR A 190 2.79 -36.49 -8.86
N GLU A 191 1.76 -36.39 -9.70
CA GLU A 191 1.11 -37.53 -10.36
C GLU A 191 1.82 -37.99 -11.65
N TYR A 192 2.37 -37.06 -12.45
CA TYR A 192 2.94 -37.36 -13.76
C TYR A 192 4.48 -37.31 -13.85
N LEU A 193 5.17 -36.77 -12.84
CA LEU A 193 6.63 -36.72 -12.80
C LEU A 193 7.17 -37.42 -11.54
N ASP A 194 7.35 -36.66 -10.47
CA ASP A 194 7.83 -37.11 -9.16
C ASP A 194 7.50 -36.01 -8.15
N TRP A 195 7.31 -36.36 -6.88
CA TRP A 195 7.14 -35.37 -5.81
C TRP A 195 8.33 -34.39 -5.77
N ARG A 196 9.55 -34.77 -6.16
CA ARG A 196 10.73 -33.90 -6.24
C ARG A 196 10.58 -32.72 -7.20
N TRP A 197 9.84 -32.89 -8.29
CA TRP A 197 9.59 -31.80 -9.26
C TRP A 197 8.76 -30.67 -8.67
N THR A 198 8.06 -30.92 -7.57
CA THR A 198 7.35 -29.90 -6.81
C THR A 198 8.25 -28.85 -6.15
N LEU A 199 9.53 -29.17 -5.97
CA LEU A 199 10.54 -28.24 -5.49
C LEU A 199 11.34 -27.65 -6.67
N TYR A 200 11.71 -28.46 -7.66
CA TYR A 200 12.39 -27.98 -8.88
C TYR A 200 11.58 -26.97 -9.72
N VAL A 201 10.25 -26.95 -9.60
CA VAL A 201 9.42 -25.93 -10.26
C VAL A 201 9.76 -24.51 -9.81
N ASN A 202 10.24 -24.34 -8.56
CA ASN A 202 10.71 -23.05 -8.06
C ASN A 202 11.94 -22.58 -8.85
N ASP A 203 12.87 -23.48 -9.22
CA ASP A 203 14.03 -23.14 -10.04
C ASP A 203 13.64 -22.67 -11.45
N VAL A 204 12.64 -23.32 -12.05
CA VAL A 204 12.08 -22.93 -13.37
C VAL A 204 11.49 -21.51 -13.34
N ILE A 205 10.88 -21.09 -12.22
CA ILE A 205 10.35 -19.74 -12.02
C ILE A 205 11.48 -18.76 -11.62
N ALA A 206 12.45 -19.21 -10.84
CA ALA A 206 13.55 -18.41 -10.33
C ALA A 206 14.52 -17.95 -11.42
N ILE A 207 14.82 -18.78 -12.42
CA ILE A 207 15.73 -18.43 -13.53
C ILE A 207 15.28 -17.15 -14.28
N PRO A 208 14.05 -17.07 -14.85
CA PRO A 208 13.59 -15.85 -15.52
C PRO A 208 13.41 -14.68 -14.52
N ALA A 209 13.04 -14.95 -13.26
CA ALA A 209 12.95 -13.92 -12.24
C ALA A 209 14.32 -13.31 -11.88
N LEU A 210 15.39 -14.11 -11.82
CA LEU A 210 16.77 -13.67 -11.59
C LEU A 210 17.32 -12.86 -12.77
N ILE A 211 17.14 -13.36 -14.00
CA ILE A 211 17.55 -12.65 -15.22
C ILE A 211 16.83 -11.31 -15.30
N GLY A 212 15.51 -11.32 -15.12
CA GLY A 212 14.70 -10.11 -15.10
C GLY A 212 15.08 -9.15 -13.97
N ALA A 213 15.37 -9.65 -12.76
CA ALA A 213 15.82 -8.81 -11.64
C ALA A 213 17.19 -8.18 -11.92
N ALA A 214 18.11 -8.92 -12.52
CA ALA A 214 19.43 -8.44 -12.89
C ALA A 214 19.35 -7.32 -13.94
N VAL A 215 18.52 -7.49 -14.98
CA VAL A 215 18.43 -6.58 -16.13
C VAL A 215 17.48 -5.40 -15.91
N LEU A 216 16.28 -5.63 -15.38
CA LEU A 216 15.17 -4.65 -15.41
C LEU A 216 15.08 -3.76 -14.18
N ILE A 217 15.56 -4.24 -13.02
CA ILE A 217 15.45 -3.51 -11.75
C ILE A 217 16.66 -2.59 -11.59
N GLY A 218 16.44 -1.29 -11.35
CA GLY A 218 17.52 -0.34 -11.08
C GLY A 218 18.21 -0.59 -9.73
N ARG A 219 19.48 -0.19 -9.59
CA ARG A 219 20.12 -0.10 -8.27
C ARG A 219 19.65 1.18 -7.57
N SER A 220 18.68 1.08 -6.67
CA SER A 220 18.35 2.16 -5.74
C SER A 220 19.33 2.13 -4.55
N VAL A 221 20.17 3.17 -4.45
CA VAL A 221 20.97 3.44 -3.25
C VAL A 221 20.10 4.26 -2.30
N PRO A 222 19.87 3.83 -1.05
CA PRO A 222 19.15 4.63 -0.07
C PRO A 222 19.86 5.97 0.17
N ALA A 223 19.11 7.08 0.12
CA ALA A 223 19.65 8.43 0.38
C ALA A 223 20.20 8.58 1.80
N GLU A 224 19.61 7.84 2.76
CA GLU A 224 20.16 7.63 4.10
C GLU A 224 20.23 6.12 4.39
N ARG A 225 21.24 5.70 5.15
CA ARG A 225 21.33 4.31 5.66
C ARG A 225 20.56 4.22 6.99
N PRO A 226 19.39 3.56 7.05
CA PRO A 226 18.65 3.42 8.30
C PRO A 226 19.46 2.60 9.31
N LYS A 227 19.60 3.10 10.54
CA LYS A 227 20.30 2.38 11.62
C LYS A 227 19.45 1.22 12.12
N LEU A 228 20.04 0.04 12.18
CA LEU A 228 19.35 -1.20 12.53
C LEU A 228 19.24 -1.37 14.05
N ASP A 229 18.02 -1.58 14.54
CA ASP A 229 17.79 -2.12 15.88
C ASP A 229 18.06 -3.64 15.90
N ILE A 230 19.35 -3.99 15.92
CA ILE A 230 19.84 -5.38 15.92
C ILE A 230 19.28 -6.14 17.13
N LEU A 231 19.28 -5.51 18.32
CA LEU A 231 18.79 -6.14 19.53
C LEU A 231 17.29 -6.44 19.43
N GLY A 232 16.48 -5.48 18.96
CA GLY A 232 15.06 -5.70 18.70
C GLY A 232 14.82 -6.81 17.68
N ALA A 233 15.61 -6.88 16.60
CA ALA A 233 15.50 -7.93 15.60
C ALA A 233 15.83 -9.32 16.18
N VAL A 234 16.91 -9.45 16.97
CA VAL A 234 17.28 -10.70 17.64
C VAL A 234 16.23 -11.12 18.66
N LEU A 235 15.71 -10.18 19.46
CA LEU A 235 14.66 -10.47 20.47
C LEU A 235 13.36 -10.96 19.81
N VAL A 236 12.89 -10.32 18.74
CA VAL A 236 11.65 -10.75 18.07
C VAL A 236 11.83 -12.04 17.29
N SER A 237 12.95 -12.22 16.57
CA SER A 237 13.22 -13.46 15.83
C SER A 237 13.43 -14.65 16.78
N GLY A 238 14.21 -14.48 17.86
CA GLY A 238 14.39 -15.50 18.89
C GLY A 238 13.10 -15.79 19.67
N GLY A 239 12.29 -14.76 19.95
CA GLY A 239 11.00 -14.90 20.61
C GLY A 239 9.97 -15.68 19.78
N LEU A 240 9.79 -15.30 18.51
CA LEU A 240 8.93 -16.02 17.57
C LEU A 240 9.43 -17.45 17.31
N PHE A 241 10.74 -17.64 17.18
CA PHE A 241 11.35 -18.96 17.05
C PHE A 241 11.03 -19.83 18.28
N GLY A 242 11.27 -19.32 19.50
CA GLY A 242 11.00 -20.06 20.74
C GLY A 242 9.53 -20.45 20.91
N VAL A 243 8.60 -19.54 20.59
CA VAL A 243 7.16 -19.85 20.65
C VAL A 243 6.77 -20.93 19.65
N VAL A 244 7.11 -20.76 18.36
CA VAL A 244 6.71 -21.70 17.31
C VAL A 244 7.42 -23.05 17.45
N TYR A 245 8.72 -23.05 17.79
CA TYR A 245 9.47 -24.27 18.07
C TYR A 245 8.96 -24.97 19.33
N GLY A 246 8.56 -24.23 20.37
CA GLY A 246 7.95 -24.79 21.57
C GLY A 246 6.67 -25.58 21.26
N PHE A 247 5.75 -25.00 20.46
CA PHE A 247 4.56 -25.72 20.00
C PHE A 247 4.90 -26.93 19.11
N ALA A 248 5.89 -26.82 18.22
CA ALA A 248 6.33 -27.93 17.37
C ALA A 248 7.04 -29.05 18.17
N ASN A 249 7.67 -28.72 19.29
CA ASN A 249 8.29 -29.69 20.19
C ASN A 249 7.24 -30.46 21.02
N ALA A 250 6.10 -29.83 21.33
CA ALA A 250 4.94 -30.43 22.01
C ALA A 250 4.22 -31.52 21.18
N GLU A 251 4.57 -31.63 19.91
CA GLU A 251 4.04 -32.62 18.97
C GLU A 251 4.93 -33.86 18.89
N THR A 252 6.26 -33.67 18.90
CA THR A 252 7.24 -34.75 18.85
C THR A 252 7.55 -35.36 20.21
N HIS A 253 7.32 -34.59 21.28
CA HIS A 253 7.44 -35.02 22.66
C HIS A 253 6.19 -34.58 23.40
N ASP A 254 5.71 -35.40 24.34
CA ASP A 254 4.55 -35.08 25.15
C ASP A 254 4.66 -33.70 25.82
N TRP A 255 3.52 -33.08 26.12
CA TRP A 255 3.43 -31.76 26.77
C TRP A 255 4.15 -31.68 28.13
N ASP A 256 4.45 -32.82 28.76
CA ASP A 256 5.27 -32.92 29.97
C ASP A 256 6.78 -32.73 29.73
N ASN A 257 7.25 -32.69 28.48
CA ASN A 257 8.65 -32.40 28.18
C ASN A 257 9.00 -30.97 28.60
N TRP A 258 9.93 -30.84 29.55
CA TRP A 258 10.43 -29.55 30.04
C TRP A 258 10.94 -28.63 28.92
N MET A 259 11.44 -29.18 27.80
CA MET A 259 11.89 -28.38 26.66
C MET A 259 10.74 -27.62 25.99
N THR A 260 9.55 -28.21 25.91
CA THR A 260 8.33 -27.56 25.37
C THR A 260 8.02 -26.28 26.14
N TRP A 261 7.88 -26.40 27.46
CA TRP A 261 7.65 -25.25 28.34
C TRP A 261 8.86 -24.31 28.41
N GLY A 262 10.08 -24.83 28.33
CA GLY A 262 11.31 -24.04 28.28
C GLY A 262 11.36 -23.11 27.06
N PHE A 263 11.08 -23.63 25.86
CA PHE A 263 11.05 -22.83 24.63
C PHE A 263 9.85 -21.88 24.58
N LEU A 264 8.66 -22.30 25.04
CA LEU A 264 7.50 -21.41 25.15
C LEU A 264 7.74 -20.26 26.15
N ALA A 265 8.29 -20.54 27.33
CA ALA A 265 8.60 -19.54 28.35
C ALA A 265 9.74 -18.60 27.92
N ALA A 266 10.83 -19.15 27.35
CA ALA A 266 11.91 -18.35 26.80
C ALA A 266 11.44 -17.48 25.61
N GLY A 267 10.64 -18.04 24.71
CA GLY A 267 10.04 -17.31 23.59
C GLY A 267 9.14 -16.17 24.07
N GLY A 268 8.24 -16.44 25.02
CA GLY A 268 7.41 -15.43 25.67
C GLY A 268 8.23 -14.34 26.37
N LEU A 269 9.28 -14.70 27.12
CA LEU A 269 10.16 -13.76 27.80
C LEU A 269 10.94 -12.88 26.80
N LEU A 270 11.42 -13.45 25.69
CA LEU A 270 12.08 -12.72 24.61
C LEU A 270 11.12 -11.76 23.89
N LEU A 271 9.85 -12.15 23.67
CA LEU A 271 8.83 -11.27 23.12
C LEU A 271 8.47 -10.13 24.10
N VAL A 272 8.35 -10.41 25.40
CA VAL A 272 8.16 -9.36 26.42
C VAL A 272 9.36 -8.41 26.46
N ALA A 273 10.58 -8.95 26.44
CA ALA A 273 11.81 -8.16 26.36
C ALA A 273 11.87 -7.32 25.08
N PHE A 274 11.42 -7.86 23.94
CA PHE A 274 11.27 -7.12 22.69
C PHE A 274 10.32 -5.93 22.85
N PHE A 275 9.09 -6.15 23.34
CA PHE A 275 8.11 -5.07 23.53
C PHE A 275 8.63 -3.98 24.49
N LEU A 276 9.26 -4.38 25.60
CA LEU A 276 9.91 -3.45 26.53
C LEU A 276 11.07 -2.68 25.86
N TRP A 277 11.90 -3.36 25.06
CA TRP A 277 12.98 -2.71 24.31
C TRP A 277 12.46 -1.73 23.25
N GLN A 278 11.38 -2.05 22.54
CA GLN A 278 10.75 -1.15 21.56
C GLN A 278 10.24 0.16 22.18
N THR A 279 10.00 0.24 23.50
CA THR A 279 9.69 1.52 24.19
C THR A 279 10.91 2.44 24.36
N ARG A 280 12.13 1.90 24.30
CA ARG A 280 13.39 2.61 24.58
C ARG A 280 14.31 2.75 23.36
N ALA A 281 14.13 1.92 22.33
CA ALA A 281 14.94 1.92 21.12
C ALA A 281 14.82 3.26 20.36
N LYS A 282 15.95 3.81 19.91
CA LYS A 282 15.97 5.06 19.10
C LYS A 282 15.40 4.89 17.69
N HIS A 283 15.51 3.68 17.13
CA HIS A 283 15.03 3.33 15.79
C HIS A 283 14.29 1.97 15.82
N PRO A 284 13.15 1.88 16.52
CA PRO A 284 12.48 0.60 16.79
C PRO A 284 12.18 -0.19 15.51
N VAL A 285 12.35 -1.51 15.56
CA VAL A 285 11.91 -2.46 14.51
C VAL A 285 10.40 -2.32 14.28
N LEU A 286 9.63 -2.32 15.36
CA LEU A 286 8.17 -2.23 15.40
C LEU A 286 7.75 -1.08 16.33
N PRO A 287 7.53 0.14 15.79
CA PRO A 287 7.07 1.26 16.61
C PRO A 287 5.71 0.93 17.22
N LEU A 288 5.60 0.88 18.55
CA LEU A 288 4.39 0.40 19.24
C LEU A 288 3.12 1.22 18.90
N ARG A 289 3.28 2.48 18.49
CA ARG A 289 2.22 3.32 17.91
C ARG A 289 1.51 2.68 16.71
N VAL A 290 2.17 1.78 15.97
CA VAL A 290 1.57 1.03 14.87
C VAL A 290 0.58 0.00 15.42
N LEU A 291 0.95 -0.74 16.47
CA LEU A 291 0.04 -1.72 17.11
C LEU A 291 -1.01 -1.09 18.02
N ALA A 292 -0.80 0.14 18.50
CA ALA A 292 -1.74 0.85 19.37
C ALA A 292 -3.06 1.24 18.66
N ASP A 293 -3.10 1.22 17.32
CA ASP A 293 -4.35 1.40 16.59
C ASP A 293 -5.25 0.17 16.73
N ARG A 294 -6.49 0.39 17.17
CA ARG A 294 -7.42 -0.68 17.55
C ARG A 294 -7.98 -1.43 16.34
N ASP A 295 -8.17 -0.77 15.21
CA ASP A 295 -8.63 -1.41 13.96
C ASP A 295 -7.48 -2.20 13.30
N ARG A 296 -6.24 -1.72 13.41
CA ARG A 296 -5.04 -2.47 13.03
C ARG A 296 -4.80 -3.69 13.91
N ALA A 297 -5.01 -3.58 15.23
CA ALA A 297 -4.95 -4.71 16.14
C ALA A 297 -6.05 -5.76 15.83
N ALA A 298 -7.26 -5.33 15.50
CA ALA A 298 -8.34 -6.20 15.03
C ALA A 298 -7.96 -6.92 13.73
N ALA A 299 -7.41 -6.18 12.77
CA ALA A 299 -6.97 -6.69 11.48
C ALA A 299 -5.85 -7.72 11.60
N LEU A 300 -4.78 -7.42 12.35
CA LEU A 300 -3.68 -8.36 12.60
C LEU A 300 -4.18 -9.61 13.36
N SER A 301 -5.04 -9.45 14.37
CA SER A 301 -5.65 -10.61 15.06
C SER A 301 -6.49 -11.47 14.12
N THR A 302 -7.23 -10.85 13.19
CA THR A 302 -7.96 -11.58 12.14
C THR A 302 -7.01 -12.40 11.29
N VAL A 303 -5.90 -11.80 10.83
CA VAL A 303 -4.89 -12.49 10.02
C VAL A 303 -4.31 -13.69 10.78
N LEU A 304 -3.92 -13.51 12.05
CA LEU A 304 -3.36 -14.57 12.91
C LEU A 304 -4.30 -15.79 13.00
N ILE A 305 -5.54 -15.53 13.42
CA ILE A 305 -6.49 -16.58 13.79
C ILE A 305 -7.08 -17.25 12.53
N SER A 306 -7.27 -16.49 11.45
CA SER A 306 -7.76 -17.07 10.19
C SER A 306 -6.68 -17.90 9.51
N SER A 307 -5.41 -17.48 9.56
CA SER A 307 -4.28 -18.31 9.11
C SER A 307 -4.18 -19.59 9.93
N ALA A 308 -4.48 -19.53 11.23
CA ALA A 308 -4.57 -20.74 12.04
C ALA A 308 -5.70 -21.67 11.55
N GLY A 309 -6.94 -21.19 11.43
CA GLY A 309 -8.06 -22.02 10.96
C GLY A 309 -7.90 -22.54 9.51
N MET A 310 -7.21 -21.81 8.64
CA MET A 310 -6.99 -22.17 7.23
C MET A 310 -6.11 -23.42 7.06
N PHE A 311 -5.07 -23.60 7.86
CA PHE A 311 -4.20 -24.78 7.79
C PHE A 311 -4.94 -26.09 8.09
N GLY A 312 -5.89 -26.06 9.04
CA GLY A 312 -6.74 -27.20 9.36
C GLY A 312 -7.59 -27.68 8.18
N VAL A 313 -8.11 -26.77 7.34
CA VAL A 313 -8.82 -27.16 6.11
C VAL A 313 -7.86 -27.89 5.17
N PHE A 314 -6.77 -27.24 4.78
CA PHE A 314 -5.93 -27.72 3.67
C PHE A 314 -5.30 -29.07 3.97
N LEU A 315 -4.81 -29.28 5.19
CA LEU A 315 -4.11 -30.51 5.57
C LEU A 315 -5.09 -31.69 5.71
N PHE A 316 -6.08 -31.57 6.61
CA PHE A 316 -6.96 -32.69 6.94
C PHE A 316 -7.96 -33.01 5.83
N LEU A 317 -8.41 -32.01 5.06
CA LEU A 317 -9.28 -32.28 3.91
C LEU A 317 -8.51 -32.89 2.74
N THR A 318 -7.23 -32.55 2.55
CA THR A 318 -6.36 -33.26 1.59
C THR A 318 -6.19 -34.73 1.99
N TYR A 319 -5.93 -35.01 3.27
CA TYR A 319 -5.85 -36.40 3.74
C TYR A 319 -7.18 -37.14 3.62
N TYR A 320 -8.31 -36.50 3.93
CA TYR A 320 -9.63 -37.10 3.73
C TYR A 320 -9.89 -37.41 2.25
N LEU A 321 -9.61 -36.48 1.34
CA LEU A 321 -9.81 -36.68 -0.10
C LEU A 321 -8.89 -37.77 -0.66
N GLN A 322 -7.60 -37.76 -0.34
CA GLN A 322 -6.64 -38.74 -0.87
C GLN A 322 -6.69 -40.09 -0.15
N SER A 323 -6.63 -40.11 1.18
CA SER A 323 -6.52 -41.34 1.98
C SER A 323 -7.86 -41.99 2.34
N THR A 324 -8.97 -41.25 2.42
CA THR A 324 -10.31 -41.81 2.69
C THR A 324 -11.13 -41.98 1.42
N LEU A 325 -11.17 -40.97 0.54
CA LEU A 325 -11.94 -41.01 -0.71
C LEU A 325 -11.14 -41.49 -1.93
N GLY A 326 -9.84 -41.80 -1.79
CA GLY A 326 -9.01 -42.37 -2.85
C GLY A 326 -8.78 -41.43 -4.04
N TYR A 327 -8.79 -40.11 -3.83
CA TYR A 327 -8.54 -39.15 -4.90
C TYR A 327 -7.05 -39.12 -5.27
N SER A 328 -6.75 -39.08 -6.56
CA SER A 328 -5.37 -38.82 -7.03
C SER A 328 -4.93 -37.40 -6.66
N PRO A 329 -3.61 -37.10 -6.64
CA PRO A 329 -3.11 -35.75 -6.37
C PRO A 329 -3.70 -34.67 -7.28
N VAL A 330 -3.87 -34.94 -8.59
CA VAL A 330 -4.53 -34.02 -9.52
C VAL A 330 -5.99 -33.80 -9.15
N LYS A 331 -6.72 -34.88 -8.88
CA LYS A 331 -8.15 -34.81 -8.51
C LYS A 331 -8.35 -34.06 -7.18
N ASN A 332 -7.42 -34.22 -6.24
CA ASN A 332 -7.39 -33.44 -4.99
C ASN A 332 -7.15 -31.95 -5.26
N GLY A 333 -6.13 -31.60 -6.07
CA GLY A 333 -5.86 -30.20 -6.45
C GLY A 333 -7.07 -29.51 -7.10
N VAL A 334 -7.72 -30.21 -8.05
CA VAL A 334 -8.96 -29.74 -8.71
C VAL A 334 -10.12 -29.60 -7.71
N ALA A 335 -10.24 -30.49 -6.71
CA ALA A 335 -11.30 -30.46 -5.71
C ALA A 335 -11.29 -29.19 -4.82
N PHE A 336 -10.15 -28.53 -4.66
CA PHE A 336 -10.05 -27.25 -3.92
C PHE A 336 -10.34 -26.00 -4.78
N LEU A 337 -10.38 -26.11 -6.12
CA LEU A 337 -10.63 -24.94 -6.99
C LEU A 337 -11.92 -24.17 -6.69
N PRO A 338 -13.08 -24.82 -6.36
CA PRO A 338 -14.29 -24.09 -6.00
C PRO A 338 -14.13 -23.18 -4.77
N MET A 339 -13.31 -23.59 -3.79
CA MET A 339 -13.00 -22.75 -2.62
C MET A 339 -12.19 -21.53 -3.02
N VAL A 340 -11.17 -21.67 -3.89
CA VAL A 340 -10.38 -20.53 -4.35
C VAL A 340 -11.22 -19.59 -5.22
N ALA A 341 -12.11 -20.13 -6.07
CA ALA A 341 -13.06 -19.33 -6.84
C ALA A 341 -14.01 -18.52 -5.93
N ALA A 342 -14.61 -19.17 -4.91
CA ALA A 342 -15.45 -18.50 -3.92
C ALA A 342 -14.67 -17.42 -3.13
N LEU A 343 -13.42 -17.72 -2.76
CA LEU A 343 -12.51 -16.77 -2.11
C LEU A 343 -12.25 -15.55 -2.99
N MET A 344 -11.89 -15.74 -4.26
CA MET A 344 -11.60 -14.63 -5.18
C MET A 344 -12.84 -13.76 -5.45
N VAL A 345 -14.00 -14.37 -5.70
CA VAL A 345 -15.26 -13.65 -5.92
C VAL A 345 -15.65 -12.83 -4.68
N MET A 346 -15.60 -13.45 -3.50
CA MET A 346 -15.97 -12.77 -2.26
C MET A 346 -14.91 -11.76 -1.79
N ALA A 347 -13.63 -11.95 -2.14
CA ALA A 347 -12.57 -10.97 -1.94
C ALA A 347 -12.82 -9.68 -2.73
N GLN A 348 -13.14 -9.81 -4.01
CA GLN A 348 -13.42 -8.65 -4.85
C GLN A 348 -14.71 -7.94 -4.43
N LEU A 349 -15.76 -8.70 -4.13
CA LEU A 349 -17.04 -8.16 -3.66
C LEU A 349 -16.91 -7.50 -2.28
N SER A 350 -16.15 -8.10 -1.36
CA SER A 350 -15.87 -7.53 -0.04
C SER A 350 -15.15 -6.18 -0.16
N THR A 351 -14.03 -6.17 -0.89
CA THR A 351 -13.16 -4.99 -1.03
C THR A 351 -13.85 -3.84 -1.77
N ASN A 352 -14.55 -4.13 -2.88
CA ASN A 352 -15.13 -3.09 -3.74
C ASN A 352 -16.52 -2.64 -3.31
N TRP A 353 -17.28 -3.45 -2.55
CA TRP A 353 -18.71 -3.23 -2.35
C TRP A 353 -19.18 -3.35 -0.90
N LEU A 354 -18.85 -4.44 -0.19
CA LEU A 354 -19.33 -4.59 1.20
C LEU A 354 -18.60 -3.64 2.14
N VAL A 355 -17.26 -3.65 2.15
CA VAL A 355 -16.46 -2.84 3.07
C VAL A 355 -16.77 -1.34 2.92
N PRO A 356 -16.85 -0.75 1.71
CA PRO A 356 -17.25 0.66 1.55
C PRO A 356 -18.68 0.98 2.01
N ARG A 357 -19.64 0.03 1.94
CA ARG A 357 -21.07 0.28 2.23
C ARG A 357 -21.49 0.01 3.67
N ILE A 358 -20.92 -1.01 4.29
CA ILE A 358 -21.32 -1.50 5.63
C ILE A 358 -20.15 -1.63 6.62
N GLY A 359 -18.91 -1.38 6.18
CA GLY A 359 -17.73 -1.29 7.04
C GLY A 359 -17.15 -2.64 7.51
N PRO A 360 -15.87 -2.68 7.89
CA PRO A 360 -15.17 -3.93 8.24
C PRO A 360 -15.78 -4.64 9.46
N LYS A 361 -16.37 -3.89 10.40
CA LYS A 361 -16.97 -4.45 11.62
C LYS A 361 -18.12 -5.42 11.35
N ILE A 362 -18.84 -5.28 10.24
CA ILE A 362 -19.90 -6.24 9.87
C ILE A 362 -19.29 -7.32 8.98
N VAL A 363 -18.53 -6.90 7.97
CA VAL A 363 -18.02 -7.77 6.90
C VAL A 363 -17.04 -8.83 7.43
N VAL A 364 -16.06 -8.45 8.25
CA VAL A 364 -15.04 -9.39 8.73
C VAL A 364 -15.62 -10.45 9.67
N PRO A 365 -16.43 -10.13 10.71
CA PRO A 365 -17.08 -11.15 11.51
C PRO A 365 -18.08 -12.02 10.76
N THR A 366 -18.83 -11.47 9.79
CA THR A 366 -19.71 -12.30 8.93
C THR A 366 -18.90 -13.29 8.11
N GLY A 367 -17.74 -12.89 7.56
CA GLY A 367 -16.82 -13.81 6.89
C GLY A 367 -16.29 -14.90 7.82
N MET A 368 -15.90 -14.55 9.05
CA MET A 368 -15.49 -15.51 10.06
C MET A 368 -16.62 -16.48 10.44
N LEU A 369 -17.87 -16.02 10.59
CA LEU A 369 -19.04 -16.87 10.86
C LEU A 369 -19.32 -17.86 9.73
N LEU A 370 -19.16 -17.46 8.47
CA LEU A 370 -19.27 -18.38 7.32
C LEU A 370 -18.17 -19.48 7.38
N ALA A 371 -16.95 -19.12 7.79
CA ALA A 371 -15.87 -20.09 7.98
C ALA A 371 -16.13 -21.05 9.16
N VAL A 372 -16.72 -20.58 10.27
CA VAL A 372 -17.23 -21.45 11.35
C VAL A 372 -18.27 -22.44 10.80
N GLY A 373 -19.25 -21.95 10.03
CA GLY A 373 -20.28 -22.79 9.43
C GLY A 373 -19.72 -23.87 8.50
N GLY A 374 -18.73 -23.52 7.68
CA GLY A 374 -18.02 -24.48 6.82
C GLY A 374 -17.27 -25.54 7.63
N MET A 375 -16.54 -25.17 8.68
CA MET A 375 -15.86 -26.13 9.55
C MET A 375 -16.82 -27.07 10.29
N VAL A 376 -17.89 -26.53 10.87
CA VAL A 376 -18.90 -27.32 11.61
C VAL A 376 -19.71 -28.23 10.68
N TRP A 377 -19.69 -28.00 9.37
CA TRP A 377 -20.21 -28.95 8.39
C TRP A 377 -19.19 -30.07 8.10
N LEU A 378 -17.89 -29.75 7.93
CA LEU A 378 -16.83 -30.75 7.72
C LEU A 378 -16.69 -31.76 8.88
N THR A 379 -17.06 -31.40 10.11
CA THR A 379 -17.09 -32.34 11.26
C THR A 379 -18.07 -33.51 11.08
N ARG A 380 -18.98 -33.43 10.10
CA ARG A 380 -19.97 -34.46 9.74
C ARG A 380 -19.52 -35.40 8.63
N LEU A 381 -18.28 -35.30 8.14
CA LEU A 381 -17.75 -36.24 7.16
C LEU A 381 -17.61 -37.64 7.78
N ASP A 382 -17.91 -38.66 6.98
CA ASP A 382 -17.79 -40.08 7.31
C ASP A 382 -17.19 -40.89 6.14
N LEU A 383 -17.16 -42.22 6.26
CA LEU A 383 -16.64 -43.14 5.24
C LEU A 383 -17.51 -43.22 3.96
N HIS A 384 -18.74 -42.69 3.99
CA HIS A 384 -19.70 -42.76 2.88
C HIS A 384 -19.96 -41.38 2.24
N SER A 385 -19.39 -40.32 2.81
CA SER A 385 -19.60 -38.93 2.42
C SER A 385 -18.97 -38.60 1.06
N SER A 386 -19.81 -38.43 0.05
CA SER A 386 -19.38 -38.02 -1.29
C SER A 386 -19.11 -36.52 -1.42
N TYR A 387 -18.24 -36.16 -2.37
CA TYR A 387 -17.73 -34.78 -2.55
C TYR A 387 -18.82 -33.72 -2.78
N ALA A 388 -19.74 -33.95 -3.72
CA ALA A 388 -20.69 -32.91 -4.15
C ALA A 388 -21.68 -32.46 -3.05
N PRO A 389 -22.26 -33.34 -2.20
CA PRO A 389 -23.10 -32.90 -1.08
C PRO A 389 -22.36 -32.62 0.23
N HIS A 390 -21.21 -33.25 0.52
CA HIS A 390 -20.56 -33.15 1.84
C HIS A 390 -19.28 -32.30 1.88
N VAL A 391 -18.58 -32.14 0.76
CA VAL A 391 -17.28 -31.41 0.70
C VAL A 391 -17.40 -30.08 -0.04
N LEU A 392 -18.12 -30.06 -1.17
CA LEU A 392 -18.27 -28.85 -2.00
C LEU A 392 -19.00 -27.69 -1.26
N PRO A 393 -20.14 -27.89 -0.57
CA PRO A 393 -20.79 -26.80 0.18
C PRO A 393 -19.91 -26.17 1.27
N PRO A 394 -19.24 -26.92 2.18
CA PRO A 394 -18.33 -26.31 3.14
C PRO A 394 -17.10 -25.65 2.49
N LEU A 395 -16.55 -26.20 1.41
CA LEU A 395 -15.47 -25.54 0.66
C LEU A 395 -15.91 -24.16 0.12
N LEU A 396 -17.13 -24.05 -0.41
CA LEU A 396 -17.68 -22.76 -0.86
C LEU A 396 -17.90 -21.79 0.31
N LEU A 397 -18.40 -22.27 1.47
CA LEU A 397 -18.56 -21.45 2.68
C LEU A 397 -17.22 -20.96 3.24
N LEU A 398 -16.21 -21.83 3.31
CA LEU A 398 -14.85 -21.50 3.75
C LEU A 398 -14.20 -20.48 2.80
N GLY A 399 -14.28 -20.73 1.49
CA GLY A 399 -13.80 -19.80 0.47
C GLY A 399 -14.46 -18.44 0.60
N ALA A 400 -15.79 -18.41 0.66
CA ALA A 400 -16.56 -17.17 0.83
C ALA A 400 -16.23 -16.44 2.13
N GLY A 401 -16.08 -17.15 3.25
CA GLY A 401 -15.76 -16.60 4.55
C GLY A 401 -14.35 -15.99 4.63
N LEU A 402 -13.35 -16.70 4.11
CA LEU A 402 -11.98 -16.22 4.00
C LEU A 402 -11.88 -15.05 3.00
N GLY A 403 -12.53 -15.16 1.83
CA GLY A 403 -12.58 -14.09 0.83
C GLY A 403 -13.22 -12.82 1.37
N MET A 404 -14.29 -12.94 2.18
CA MET A 404 -14.93 -11.78 2.77
C MET A 404 -14.04 -11.05 3.80
N SER A 405 -13.17 -11.78 4.50
CA SER A 405 -12.47 -11.31 5.69
C SER A 405 -10.99 -10.95 5.50
N MET A 406 -10.21 -11.80 4.82
CA MET A 406 -8.75 -11.66 4.68
C MET A 406 -8.32 -10.39 3.93
N PRO A 407 -8.86 -10.05 2.75
CA PRO A 407 -8.47 -8.84 2.02
C PRO A 407 -8.82 -7.56 2.80
N ALA A 408 -9.97 -7.56 3.47
CA ALA A 408 -10.38 -6.46 4.34
C ALA A 408 -9.39 -6.30 5.51
N ALA A 409 -9.03 -7.39 6.20
CA ALA A 409 -8.03 -7.35 7.26
C ALA A 409 -6.66 -6.88 6.76
N MET A 410 -6.16 -7.39 5.63
CA MET A 410 -4.87 -6.93 5.05
C MET A 410 -4.88 -5.44 4.71
N SER A 411 -5.99 -4.94 4.16
CA SER A 411 -6.18 -3.51 3.87
C SER A 411 -6.16 -2.67 5.17
N TYR A 412 -7.03 -2.98 6.14
CA TYR A 412 -7.10 -2.25 7.41
C TYR A 412 -5.81 -2.35 8.26
N ALA A 413 -5.02 -3.42 8.09
CA ALA A 413 -3.74 -3.53 8.77
C ALA A 413 -2.69 -2.50 8.27
N THR A 414 -2.82 -2.02 7.04
CA THR A 414 -1.90 -1.05 6.40
C THR A 414 -2.50 0.35 6.22
N LEU A 415 -3.81 0.49 6.39
CA LEU A 415 -4.54 1.75 6.34
C LEU A 415 -4.10 2.71 7.46
N GLY A 416 -4.04 4.01 7.17
CA GLY A 416 -3.68 5.05 8.14
C GLY A 416 -2.24 5.01 8.66
N VAL A 417 -1.35 4.18 8.08
CA VAL A 417 0.06 4.10 8.46
C VAL A 417 0.86 5.16 7.71
N ARG A 418 1.66 5.95 8.44
CA ARG A 418 2.61 6.94 7.88
C ARG A 418 3.52 6.29 6.82
N ALA A 419 3.90 7.04 5.79
CA ALA A 419 4.72 6.51 4.68
C ALA A 419 6.02 5.81 5.14
N SER A 420 6.66 6.31 6.21
CA SER A 420 7.84 5.69 6.84
C SER A 420 7.57 4.33 7.49
N ASP A 421 6.36 4.13 8.02
CA ASP A 421 5.99 2.99 8.87
C ASP A 421 5.26 1.90 8.04
N GLN A 422 4.92 2.17 6.76
CA GLN A 422 4.21 1.26 5.84
C GLN A 422 4.89 -0.11 5.68
N GLY A 423 6.21 -0.14 5.52
CA GLY A 423 6.98 -1.39 5.42
C GLY A 423 6.87 -2.23 6.69
N VAL A 424 6.83 -1.58 7.86
CA VAL A 424 6.69 -2.26 9.15
C VAL A 424 5.28 -2.85 9.32
N ALA A 425 4.24 -2.11 8.91
CA ALA A 425 2.86 -2.60 8.99
C ALA A 425 2.62 -3.84 8.10
N SER A 426 3.15 -3.85 6.87
CA SER A 426 3.03 -5.03 6.00
C SER A 426 3.92 -6.20 6.45
N ALA A 427 5.10 -5.93 6.98
CA ALA A 427 5.93 -6.96 7.60
C ALA A 427 5.23 -7.58 8.83
N ALA A 428 4.50 -6.79 9.63
CA ALA A 428 3.67 -7.30 10.70
C ALA A 428 2.56 -8.22 10.18
N VAL A 429 1.80 -7.84 9.13
CA VAL A 429 0.76 -8.69 8.50
C VAL A 429 1.32 -10.06 8.11
N ASN A 430 2.42 -10.08 7.35
CA ASN A 430 3.02 -11.33 6.89
C ASN A 430 3.62 -12.15 8.04
N THR A 431 4.25 -11.51 9.04
CA THR A 431 4.75 -12.19 10.24
C THR A 431 3.60 -12.88 10.96
N THR A 432 2.50 -12.16 11.17
CA THR A 432 1.29 -12.65 11.83
C THR A 432 0.63 -13.80 11.04
N GLN A 433 0.62 -13.73 9.71
CA GLN A 433 0.12 -14.80 8.83
C GLN A 433 0.95 -16.09 8.99
N GLN A 434 2.29 -15.98 8.90
CA GLN A 434 3.20 -17.13 8.95
C GLN A 434 3.28 -17.75 10.35
N VAL A 435 3.30 -16.93 11.41
CA VAL A 435 3.29 -17.39 12.81
C VAL A 435 1.96 -18.07 13.13
N GLY A 436 0.81 -17.49 12.72
CA GLY A 436 -0.50 -18.10 12.92
C GLY A 436 -0.65 -19.45 12.22
N GLY A 437 -0.15 -19.56 10.99
CA GLY A 437 -0.09 -20.83 10.27
C GLY A 437 0.79 -21.87 10.99
N SER A 438 2.01 -21.49 11.38
CA SER A 438 2.97 -22.41 12.03
C SER A 438 2.50 -22.93 13.39
N ILE A 439 1.90 -22.07 14.22
CA ILE A 439 1.35 -22.49 15.53
C ILE A 439 0.18 -23.45 15.31
N SER A 440 -0.63 -23.21 14.28
CA SER A 440 -1.81 -24.03 14.02
C SER A 440 -1.50 -25.40 13.46
N THR A 441 -0.49 -25.55 12.58
CA THR A 441 -0.05 -26.88 12.15
C THR A 441 0.30 -27.70 13.39
N ALA A 442 1.26 -27.23 14.19
CA ALA A 442 1.71 -27.87 15.43
C ALA A 442 0.54 -28.26 16.35
N LEU A 443 -0.31 -27.30 16.69
CA LEU A 443 -1.41 -27.50 17.64
C LEU A 443 -2.52 -28.42 17.11
N LEU A 444 -3.02 -28.19 15.88
CA LEU A 444 -4.10 -29.00 15.33
C LEU A 444 -3.68 -30.44 15.06
N ASN A 445 -2.45 -30.69 14.62
CA ASN A 445 -1.97 -32.06 14.41
C ASN A 445 -1.71 -32.79 15.72
N THR A 446 -1.22 -32.11 16.75
CA THR A 446 -1.09 -32.69 18.09
C THR A 446 -2.47 -33.13 18.60
N LEU A 447 -3.47 -32.24 18.52
CA LEU A 447 -4.85 -32.52 18.93
C LEU A 447 -5.49 -33.66 18.11
N ALA A 448 -5.28 -33.68 16.79
CA ALA A 448 -5.76 -34.73 15.90
C ALA A 448 -5.09 -36.09 16.21
N THR A 449 -3.78 -36.12 16.40
CA THR A 449 -3.00 -37.33 16.67
C THR A 449 -3.31 -37.90 18.05
N SER A 450 -3.48 -37.04 19.06
CA SER A 450 -3.99 -37.45 20.38
C SER A 450 -5.39 -38.07 20.27
N ALA A 451 -6.30 -37.44 19.52
CA ALA A 451 -7.65 -37.96 19.30
C ALA A 451 -7.69 -39.29 18.54
N ALA A 452 -6.87 -39.45 17.47
CA ALA A 452 -6.72 -40.72 16.77
C ALA A 452 -6.22 -41.83 17.70
N THR A 453 -5.22 -41.51 18.52
CA THR A 453 -4.59 -42.45 19.45
C THR A 453 -5.54 -42.87 20.56
N ASP A 454 -6.27 -41.93 21.15
CA ASP A 454 -7.27 -42.21 22.18
C ASP A 454 -8.46 -43.01 21.63
N TYR A 455 -8.96 -42.64 20.45
CA TYR A 455 -9.99 -43.40 19.75
C TYR A 455 -9.56 -44.85 19.50
N ALA A 456 -8.34 -45.05 18.98
CA ALA A 456 -7.81 -46.37 18.68
C ALA A 456 -7.64 -47.24 19.94
N LYS A 457 -7.18 -46.67 21.07
CA LYS A 457 -7.09 -47.37 22.37
C LYS A 457 -8.44 -47.92 22.84
N HIS A 458 -9.52 -47.15 22.65
CA HIS A 458 -10.86 -47.53 23.09
C HIS A 458 -11.61 -48.46 22.10
N HIS A 459 -11.14 -48.61 20.87
CA HIS A 459 -11.82 -49.35 19.79
C HIS A 459 -10.95 -50.44 19.13
N LEU A 460 -10.01 -51.04 19.89
CA LEU A 460 -9.05 -52.04 19.39
C LEU A 460 -9.66 -53.27 18.69
N THR A 461 -10.94 -53.56 18.91
CA THR A 461 -11.67 -54.69 18.31
C THR A 461 -12.38 -54.35 16.99
N ASP A 462 -12.41 -53.09 16.56
CA ASP A 462 -13.01 -52.67 15.28
C ASP A 462 -12.05 -52.96 14.09
N PRO A 463 -12.46 -53.77 13.09
CA PRO A 463 -11.67 -53.99 11.87
C PRO A 463 -11.32 -52.70 11.11
N LEU A 464 -12.14 -51.65 11.26
CA LEU A 464 -11.95 -50.34 10.63
C LEU A 464 -11.32 -49.30 11.57
N VAL A 465 -10.81 -49.70 12.74
CA VAL A 465 -10.28 -48.78 13.78
C VAL A 465 -9.30 -47.74 13.23
N LYS A 466 -8.43 -48.10 12.27
CA LYS A 466 -7.48 -47.15 11.64
C LYS A 466 -8.17 -46.06 10.83
N ALA A 467 -9.21 -46.42 10.07
CA ALA A 467 -9.96 -45.48 9.24
C ALA A 467 -10.88 -44.60 10.10
N ASN A 468 -11.53 -45.18 11.10
CA ASN A 468 -12.38 -44.48 12.05
C ASN A 468 -11.59 -43.54 12.97
N ALA A 469 -10.40 -43.95 13.44
CA ALA A 469 -9.48 -43.07 14.18
C ALA A 469 -8.98 -41.90 13.32
N ALA A 470 -8.67 -42.12 12.04
CA ALA A 470 -8.29 -41.05 11.12
C ALA A 470 -9.44 -40.05 10.92
N LEU A 471 -10.66 -40.53 10.67
CA LEU A 471 -11.85 -39.68 10.58
C LEU A 471 -12.11 -38.89 11.87
N HIS A 472 -12.01 -39.53 13.03
CA HIS A 472 -12.17 -38.86 14.32
C HIS A 472 -11.10 -37.76 14.52
N SER A 473 -9.86 -38.00 14.08
CA SER A 473 -8.78 -36.98 14.10
C SER A 473 -9.14 -35.75 13.26
N TYR A 474 -9.72 -35.95 12.08
CA TYR A 474 -10.16 -34.87 11.19
C TYR A 474 -11.32 -34.09 11.82
N THR A 475 -12.31 -34.80 12.36
CA THR A 475 -13.44 -34.20 13.08
C THR A 475 -12.99 -33.34 14.27
N VAL A 476 -12.02 -33.80 15.07
CA VAL A 476 -11.45 -33.02 16.17
C VAL A 476 -10.69 -31.79 15.65
N ALA A 477 -9.88 -31.92 14.60
CA ALA A 477 -9.19 -30.79 14.00
C ALA A 477 -10.15 -29.73 13.43
N TYR A 478 -11.24 -30.15 12.77
CA TYR A 478 -12.28 -29.24 12.27
C TYR A 478 -13.02 -28.52 13.41
N TRP A 479 -13.30 -29.20 14.53
CA TRP A 479 -13.89 -28.55 15.71
C TRP A 479 -12.96 -27.49 16.33
N TRP A 480 -11.68 -27.78 16.49
CA TRP A 480 -10.71 -26.79 16.99
C TRP A 480 -10.54 -25.61 16.04
N SER A 481 -10.52 -25.88 14.72
CA SER A 481 -10.43 -24.83 13.71
C SER A 481 -11.72 -23.97 13.65
N ALA A 482 -12.90 -24.57 13.86
CA ALA A 482 -14.15 -23.85 14.08
C ALA A 482 -14.07 -22.97 15.34
N GLY A 483 -13.48 -23.49 16.42
CA GLY A 483 -13.20 -22.74 17.65
C GLY A 483 -12.31 -21.52 17.42
N PHE A 484 -11.25 -21.65 16.61
CA PHE A 484 -10.41 -20.53 16.20
C PHE A 484 -11.22 -19.48 15.42
N PHE A 485 -11.98 -19.88 14.39
CA PHE A 485 -12.82 -18.92 13.66
C PHE A 485 -13.90 -18.27 14.55
N ALA A 486 -14.49 -19.00 15.50
CA ALA A 486 -15.45 -18.44 16.45
C ALA A 486 -14.80 -17.45 17.43
N PHE A 487 -13.58 -17.73 17.88
CA PHE A 487 -12.78 -16.77 18.65
C PHE A 487 -12.41 -15.54 17.81
N ALA A 488 -12.11 -15.70 16.51
CA ALA A 488 -11.92 -14.58 15.60
C ALA A 488 -13.19 -13.73 15.47
N VAL A 489 -14.39 -14.31 15.41
CA VAL A 489 -15.67 -13.55 15.47
C VAL A 489 -15.72 -12.69 16.73
N LEU A 490 -15.47 -13.28 17.90
CA LEU A 490 -15.48 -12.55 19.17
C LEU A 490 -14.49 -11.37 19.16
N VAL A 491 -13.23 -11.65 18.82
CA VAL A 491 -12.15 -10.66 18.77
C VAL A 491 -12.46 -9.54 17.77
N THR A 492 -12.96 -9.87 16.59
CA THR A 492 -13.26 -8.88 15.53
C THR A 492 -14.49 -8.04 15.85
N VAL A 493 -15.55 -8.60 16.44
CA VAL A 493 -16.71 -7.84 16.92
C VAL A 493 -16.34 -6.87 18.06
N LEU A 494 -15.43 -7.26 18.96
CA LEU A 494 -14.99 -6.45 20.10
C LEU A 494 -13.95 -5.38 19.75
N LEU A 495 -13.04 -5.67 18.81
CA LEU A 495 -11.94 -4.76 18.46
C LEU A 495 -12.31 -3.78 17.34
N PHE A 496 -12.91 -4.23 16.22
CA PHE A 496 -13.24 -3.31 15.12
C PHE A 496 -14.20 -2.23 15.60
N ARG A 497 -13.86 -0.97 15.33
CA ARG A 497 -14.69 0.17 15.66
C ARG A 497 -15.95 0.13 14.81
N ALA A 498 -17.09 0.37 15.45
CA ALA A 498 -18.32 0.60 14.72
C ALA A 498 -18.18 1.99 14.12
N ARG A 499 -17.77 2.08 12.84
CA ARG A 499 -17.84 3.33 12.10
C ARG A 499 -19.30 3.65 11.84
N LYS A 500 -19.97 4.16 12.89
CA LYS A 500 -21.32 4.70 12.86
C LYS A 500 -21.33 5.69 11.69
N ARG A 501 -22.36 5.65 10.83
CA ARG A 501 -22.45 6.48 9.60
C ARG A 501 -22.26 7.99 9.82
N ALA A 502 -22.32 8.45 11.08
CA ALA A 502 -21.74 9.71 11.54
C ALA A 502 -20.35 9.96 10.92
N ALA A 503 -19.38 9.05 11.07
CA ALA A 503 -18.00 9.28 10.64
C ALA A 503 -17.76 9.28 9.12
N LEU A 504 -18.75 8.95 8.28
CA LEU A 504 -18.68 9.31 6.85
C LEU A 504 -19.07 10.78 6.65
N ARG A 505 -20.08 11.27 7.39
CA ARG A 505 -20.37 12.71 7.48
C ARG A 505 -19.29 13.50 8.24
N THR A 506 -18.57 12.85 9.16
CA THR A 506 -17.45 13.46 9.88
C THR A 506 -16.15 13.35 9.10
N GLU A 507 -15.91 12.36 8.23
CA GLU A 507 -14.81 12.40 7.25
C GLU A 507 -15.10 13.38 6.11
N ASP A 508 -16.36 13.52 5.67
CA ASP A 508 -16.76 14.58 4.74
C ASP A 508 -16.60 15.98 5.38
N ALA A 509 -16.63 16.10 6.72
CA ALA A 509 -16.44 17.36 7.45
C ALA A 509 -14.98 17.61 7.91
N GLU A 510 -14.27 16.58 8.38
CA GLU A 510 -12.86 16.62 8.80
C GLU A 510 -11.93 16.57 7.59
N GLY A 511 -12.31 15.93 6.49
CA GLY A 511 -11.59 16.03 5.21
C GLY A 511 -11.67 17.43 4.62
N ARG A 512 -12.78 18.15 4.83
CA ARG A 512 -12.89 19.59 4.57
C ARG A 512 -12.02 20.39 5.55
N ALA A 513 -12.14 20.13 6.86
CA ALA A 513 -11.37 20.86 7.88
C ALA A 513 -9.84 20.62 7.83
N GLN A 514 -9.36 19.46 7.39
CA GLN A 514 -7.92 19.14 7.27
C GLN A 514 -7.32 19.59 5.93
N ALA A 515 -8.10 19.70 4.86
CA ALA A 515 -7.72 20.51 3.70
C ALA A 515 -7.53 22.00 4.10
N GLU A 516 -8.15 22.41 5.21
CA GLU A 516 -8.12 23.78 5.74
C GLU A 516 -7.18 24.05 6.94
N ALA A 517 -6.25 23.15 7.25
CA ALA A 517 -5.12 23.44 8.16
C ALA A 517 -3.86 23.89 7.38
N PRO A 518 -3.13 24.96 7.79
CA PRO A 518 -1.85 25.33 7.18
C PRO A 518 -0.67 24.45 7.70
N PRO A 519 0.46 24.35 6.97
CA PRO A 519 1.61 23.54 7.39
C PRO A 519 2.30 24.11 8.63
N ALA A 520 2.81 23.25 9.51
CA ALA A 520 3.57 23.67 10.68
C ALA A 520 4.96 24.20 10.28
N THR A 521 5.26 25.45 10.62
CA THR A 521 6.54 26.10 10.33
C THR A 521 7.66 25.57 11.22
N GLU A 522 8.77 25.11 10.62
CA GLU A 522 10.00 24.79 11.36
C GLU A 522 10.62 26.05 11.97
N THR A 523 11.00 25.98 13.25
CA THR A 523 11.67 27.08 13.95
C THR A 523 13.18 27.04 13.73
N VAL A 524 13.70 28.05 13.03
CA VAL A 524 15.15 28.30 12.93
C VAL A 524 15.63 28.98 14.22
N PRO A 525 16.68 28.48 14.90
CA PRO A 525 17.21 29.09 16.12
C PRO A 525 18.24 30.19 15.81
N GLY A 526 18.02 31.41 16.30
CA GLY A 526 19.08 32.42 16.42
C GLY A 526 18.67 33.88 16.22
N ALA A 527 18.41 34.59 17.32
CA ALA A 527 18.70 36.02 17.50
C ALA A 527 18.73 36.34 19.01
N GLU A 528 19.63 37.22 19.43
CA GLU A 528 20.02 37.41 20.83
C GLU A 528 19.08 38.31 21.65
N ALA A 529 19.16 38.17 22.98
CA ALA A 529 18.48 39.01 23.95
C ALA A 529 19.33 40.22 24.37
N VAL A 530 18.68 41.35 24.69
CA VAL A 530 19.22 42.42 25.55
C VAL A 530 18.08 42.92 26.47
N PRO A 531 18.29 43.24 27.77
CA PRO A 531 17.22 43.28 28.77
C PRO A 531 16.92 44.67 29.40
N ALA A 532 15.97 44.68 30.36
CA ALA A 532 15.62 45.76 31.31
C ALA A 532 14.90 46.99 30.70
N THR A 533 14.01 47.70 31.41
CA THR A 533 14.07 48.10 32.84
C THR A 533 12.67 48.35 33.45
N GLU A 534 12.54 48.22 34.76
CA GLU A 534 11.36 48.66 35.54
C GLU A 534 11.25 50.20 35.62
N THR A 535 10.03 50.74 35.69
CA THR A 535 9.70 51.91 36.53
C THR A 535 8.22 51.87 36.95
N VAL A 536 7.95 52.29 38.19
CA VAL A 536 6.62 52.27 38.85
C VAL A 536 6.00 53.71 38.85
N PRO A 537 4.92 54.09 39.58
CA PRO A 537 3.75 54.68 38.92
C PRO A 537 3.36 56.10 39.42
N GLY A 538 2.28 56.67 38.86
CA GLY A 538 1.33 57.45 39.67
C GLY A 538 0.87 58.83 39.14
N ALA A 539 -0.30 59.24 39.65
CA ALA A 539 -1.03 60.50 39.47
C ALA A 539 -1.55 60.79 38.03
N GLY A 540 -2.78 61.28 37.83
CA GLY A 540 -3.88 61.51 38.78
C GLY A 540 -4.72 62.74 38.40
N ALA A 541 -5.96 62.55 37.96
CA ALA A 541 -6.99 63.59 37.89
C ALA A 541 -8.40 62.97 37.77
N GLU A 542 -9.22 63.37 38.73
CA GLU A 542 -10.68 63.44 38.82
C GLU A 542 -11.48 63.54 37.50
N ALA A 543 -12.76 63.18 37.36
CA ALA A 543 -13.76 62.42 38.11
C ALA A 543 -15.13 63.00 37.70
N THR A 544 -15.97 62.22 37.02
CA THR A 544 -17.41 62.51 36.92
C THR A 544 -18.19 61.20 36.87
N ALA A 545 -18.88 60.88 37.96
CA ALA A 545 -19.99 59.91 37.95
C ALA A 545 -21.22 60.58 37.31
N ALA A 546 -22.20 59.89 36.72
CA ALA A 546 -22.68 58.51 36.86
C ALA A 546 -23.32 58.05 35.51
N PRO A 547 -23.90 56.84 35.32
CA PRO A 547 -24.43 55.89 36.30
C PRO A 547 -23.78 54.50 36.30
N LEU A 548 -24.10 53.73 37.35
CA LEU A 548 -23.74 52.31 37.51
C LEU A 548 -24.21 51.47 36.31
N PRO A 549 -23.35 50.66 35.68
CA PRO A 549 -23.80 49.53 34.88
C PRO A 549 -24.52 48.53 35.78
N ALA A 550 -25.54 47.87 35.22
CA ALA A 550 -26.16 46.69 35.82
C ALA A 550 -25.09 45.61 36.13
N PRO A 551 -25.33 44.68 37.08
CA PRO A 551 -24.42 43.56 37.31
C PRO A 551 -24.09 42.88 35.98
N ALA A 552 -22.81 42.74 35.67
CA ALA A 552 -22.37 42.17 34.42
C ALA A 552 -22.89 40.73 34.33
N VAL A 553 -23.85 40.49 33.45
CA VAL A 553 -24.35 39.15 33.16
C VAL A 553 -23.15 38.34 32.66
N GLU A 554 -22.78 37.28 33.38
CA GLU A 554 -21.68 36.44 32.95
C GLU A 554 -22.13 35.68 31.69
N ALA A 555 -21.66 36.13 30.53
CA ALA A 555 -21.95 35.43 29.28
C ALA A 555 -21.47 33.98 29.35
N ALA A 556 -22.40 33.03 29.17
CA ALA A 556 -22.18 31.59 29.23
C ALA A 556 -21.25 31.08 28.13
N ILE A 557 -21.22 31.76 26.97
CA ILE A 557 -20.34 31.43 25.85
C ILE A 557 -19.68 32.71 25.37
N ARG A 558 -18.36 32.69 25.18
CA ARG A 558 -17.58 33.78 24.59
C ARG A 558 -16.63 33.24 23.52
N GLY A 559 -16.30 34.05 22.53
CA GLY A 559 -15.44 33.61 21.44
C GLY A 559 -15.06 34.68 20.44
N GLN A 560 -14.25 34.27 19.48
CA GLN A 560 -13.83 35.03 18.31
C GLN A 560 -14.25 34.29 17.04
N VAL A 561 -14.72 35.02 16.02
CA VAL A 561 -14.92 34.50 14.67
C VAL A 561 -13.82 35.00 13.76
N ARG A 562 -13.10 34.09 13.14
CA ARG A 562 -11.98 34.37 12.23
C ARG A 562 -12.10 33.54 10.95
N ASP A 563 -11.36 33.91 9.92
CA ASP A 563 -11.10 33.07 8.75
C ASP A 563 -9.85 32.18 8.98
N ARG A 564 -9.51 31.34 8.00
CA ARG A 564 -8.29 30.51 8.02
C ARG A 564 -6.99 31.32 8.12
N ALA A 565 -6.98 32.58 7.67
CA ALA A 565 -5.84 33.49 7.78
C ALA A 565 -5.75 34.18 9.15
N GLY A 566 -6.72 33.93 10.05
CA GLY A 566 -6.81 34.54 11.37
C GLY A 566 -7.41 35.95 11.37
N VAL A 567 -7.90 36.44 10.22
CA VAL A 567 -8.56 37.74 10.10
C VAL A 567 -9.95 37.64 10.73
N PRO A 568 -10.37 38.59 11.59
CA PRO A 568 -11.73 38.62 12.11
C PRO A 568 -12.81 38.63 11.01
N VAL A 569 -13.86 37.83 11.18
CA VAL A 569 -15.03 37.84 10.29
C VAL A 569 -16.20 38.51 11.00
N PRO A 570 -16.40 39.84 10.79
CA PRO A 570 -17.40 40.60 11.53
C PRO A 570 -18.81 40.39 10.99
N ARG A 571 -19.82 40.63 11.82
CA ARG A 571 -21.25 40.43 11.51
C ARG A 571 -21.60 38.99 11.14
N THR A 572 -20.80 38.01 11.55
CA THR A 572 -21.15 36.59 11.49
C THR A 572 -22.35 36.35 12.38
N ALA A 573 -23.43 35.79 11.86
CA ALA A 573 -24.57 35.37 12.66
C ALA A 573 -24.19 34.11 13.46
N ILE A 574 -24.30 34.21 14.78
CA ILE A 574 -24.03 33.12 15.73
C ILE A 574 -25.36 32.63 16.29
N THR A 575 -25.71 31.38 16.06
CA THR A 575 -26.96 30.76 16.52
C THR A 575 -26.64 29.63 17.48
N VAL A 576 -27.27 29.59 18.66
CA VAL A 576 -27.16 28.48 19.62
C VAL A 576 -28.43 27.65 19.61
N LEU A 577 -28.29 26.33 19.51
CA LEU A 577 -29.38 25.36 19.54
C LEU A 577 -29.22 24.37 20.70
N ASP A 578 -30.33 23.81 21.18
CA ASP A 578 -30.34 22.62 22.04
C ASP A 578 -30.05 21.33 21.25
N THR A 579 -29.92 20.20 21.94
CA THR A 579 -29.73 18.87 21.30
C THR A 579 -30.95 18.36 20.53
N ALA A 580 -32.12 18.99 20.65
CA ALA A 580 -33.32 18.69 19.89
C ALA A 580 -33.44 19.55 18.61
N GLY A 581 -32.58 20.57 18.45
CA GLY A 581 -32.54 21.49 17.33
C GLY A 581 -33.34 22.79 17.52
N HIS A 582 -33.88 23.07 18.72
CA HIS A 582 -34.54 24.34 19.00
C HIS A 582 -33.50 25.44 19.21
N GLN A 583 -33.75 26.61 18.64
CA GLN A 583 -32.90 27.78 18.86
C GLN A 583 -33.11 28.34 20.28
N LEU A 584 -32.02 28.42 21.03
CA LEU A 584 -31.97 28.99 22.38
C LEU A 584 -31.56 30.47 22.32
N ALA A 585 -30.49 30.77 21.59
CA ALA A 585 -29.92 32.12 21.50
C ALA A 585 -29.50 32.46 20.07
N ARG A 586 -29.40 33.76 19.76
CA ARG A 586 -28.76 34.24 18.52
C ARG A 586 -28.13 35.60 18.73
N THR A 587 -26.85 35.72 18.38
CA THR A 587 -26.02 36.92 18.47
C THR A 587 -25.26 37.13 17.16
N ALA A 588 -24.37 38.13 17.09
CA ALA A 588 -23.47 38.31 15.97
C ALA A 588 -22.06 38.72 16.40
N SER A 589 -21.05 38.39 15.61
CA SER A 589 -19.69 38.87 15.86
C SER A 589 -19.56 40.38 15.63
N ARG A 590 -18.77 41.03 16.48
CA ARG A 590 -18.38 42.43 16.40
C ARG A 590 -17.33 42.66 15.31
N GLU A 591 -16.93 43.92 15.10
CA GLU A 591 -15.91 44.29 14.10
C GLU A 591 -14.54 43.62 14.34
N ASP A 592 -14.19 43.38 15.60
CA ASP A 592 -12.96 42.67 15.99
C ASP A 592 -13.08 41.14 15.93
N GLY A 593 -14.25 40.61 15.53
CA GLY A 593 -14.57 39.19 15.49
C GLY A 593 -15.21 38.65 16.77
N SER A 594 -15.20 39.41 17.88
CA SER A 594 -15.66 38.90 19.18
C SER A 594 -17.16 38.67 19.23
N TYR A 595 -17.60 37.65 19.94
CA TYR A 595 -19.02 37.42 20.27
C TYR A 595 -19.18 36.91 21.71
N ALA A 596 -20.38 37.10 22.24
CA ALA A 596 -20.80 36.60 23.55
C ALA A 596 -22.29 36.20 23.51
N VAL A 597 -22.66 35.16 24.25
CA VAL A 597 -24.03 34.68 24.46
C VAL A 597 -24.29 34.62 25.97
N ASP A 598 -25.40 35.21 26.41
CA ASP A 598 -25.67 35.42 27.83
C ASP A 598 -26.22 34.16 28.53
N THR A 599 -25.93 34.01 29.83
CA THR A 599 -26.40 32.90 30.68
C THR A 599 -27.92 32.82 30.80
N VAL A 600 -28.65 33.89 30.49
CA VAL A 600 -30.12 33.89 30.48
C VAL A 600 -30.67 33.12 29.28
N ASP A 601 -29.93 33.08 28.16
CA ASP A 601 -30.41 32.52 26.89
C ASP A 601 -30.02 31.04 26.70
N VAL A 602 -29.19 30.46 27.58
CA VAL A 602 -28.69 29.08 27.46
C VAL A 602 -28.60 28.39 28.84
N PRO A 603 -28.84 27.07 28.95
CA PRO A 603 -28.79 26.36 30.22
C PRO A 603 -27.36 26.31 30.80
N GLU A 604 -27.22 26.48 32.11
CA GLU A 604 -25.91 26.43 32.81
C GLU A 604 -25.14 25.12 32.59
N ARG A 605 -25.85 24.02 32.35
CA ARG A 605 -25.27 22.69 32.09
C ARG A 605 -25.98 21.97 30.95
N GLY A 606 -25.21 21.28 30.11
CA GLY A 606 -25.71 20.46 29.02
C GLY A 606 -24.92 20.60 27.73
N SER A 607 -25.28 19.79 26.72
CA SER A 607 -24.69 19.90 25.39
C SER A 607 -25.52 20.84 24.51
N LEU A 608 -24.83 21.70 23.75
CA LEU A 608 -25.42 22.71 22.87
C LEU A 608 -24.74 22.67 21.50
N VAL A 609 -25.44 23.15 20.46
CA VAL A 609 -24.88 23.30 19.11
C VAL A 609 -24.75 24.78 18.78
N LEU A 610 -23.55 25.21 18.40
CA LEU A 610 -23.23 26.57 18.00
C LEU A 610 -23.03 26.62 16.48
N ILE A 611 -23.72 27.53 15.80
CA ILE A 611 -23.63 27.69 14.34
C ILE A 611 -23.18 29.11 14.02
N GLY A 612 -22.05 29.26 13.33
CA GLY A 612 -21.57 30.52 12.78
C GLY A 612 -21.81 30.60 11.28
N SER A 613 -22.40 31.68 10.78
CA SER A 613 -22.70 31.87 9.35
C SER A 613 -22.48 33.31 8.90
N ALA A 614 -21.74 33.51 7.81
CA ALA A 614 -21.43 34.81 7.21
C ALA A 614 -21.49 34.74 5.68
N SER A 615 -21.77 35.87 5.02
CA SER A 615 -21.82 35.93 3.55
C SER A 615 -20.45 35.68 2.94
N GLY A 616 -20.35 34.82 1.93
CA GLY A 616 -19.09 34.41 1.31
C GLY A 616 -18.34 33.29 2.05
N TYR A 617 -18.90 32.78 3.16
CA TYR A 617 -18.32 31.70 3.96
C TYR A 617 -19.30 30.54 4.15
N GLN A 618 -18.76 29.33 4.28
CA GLN A 618 -19.50 28.13 4.68
C GLN A 618 -19.95 28.25 6.14
N PRO A 619 -21.20 27.89 6.48
CA PRO A 619 -21.64 27.83 7.87
C PRO A 619 -20.86 26.79 8.67
N GLN A 620 -20.26 27.21 9.78
CA GLN A 620 -19.59 26.32 10.73
C GLN A 620 -20.53 25.84 11.82
N VAL A 621 -20.34 24.59 12.27
CA VAL A 621 -21.13 23.99 13.34
C VAL A 621 -20.20 23.35 14.38
N ALA A 622 -20.24 23.87 15.61
CA ALA A 622 -19.53 23.33 16.76
C ALA A 622 -20.51 22.73 17.77
N THR A 623 -20.08 21.70 18.50
CA THR A 623 -20.83 21.18 19.65
C THR A 623 -20.10 21.56 20.94
N LEU A 624 -20.81 22.19 21.85
CA LEU A 624 -20.32 22.63 23.16
C LEU A 624 -20.92 21.77 24.26
N THR A 625 -20.20 21.64 25.37
CA THR A 625 -20.72 21.12 26.63
C THR A 625 -20.47 22.18 27.69
N LEU A 626 -21.54 22.60 28.38
CA LEU A 626 -21.48 23.50 29.52
C LEU A 626 -21.52 22.68 30.81
N ASP A 627 -20.61 22.98 31.74
CA ASP A 627 -20.46 22.30 33.04
C ASP A 627 -20.80 23.21 34.25
N GLY A 628 -21.36 24.39 33.99
CA GLY A 628 -21.66 25.42 34.99
C GLY A 628 -20.61 26.54 35.09
N THR A 629 -19.70 26.62 34.11
CA THR A 629 -18.73 27.72 33.96
C THR A 629 -18.81 28.29 32.55
N PRO A 630 -18.56 29.60 32.34
CA PRO A 630 -18.47 30.20 31.01
C PRO A 630 -17.53 29.43 30.07
N ALA A 631 -18.03 29.01 28.91
CA ALA A 631 -17.26 28.35 27.88
C ALA A 631 -16.62 29.37 26.93
N LEU A 632 -15.33 29.19 26.64
CA LEU A 632 -14.62 29.93 25.59
C LEU A 632 -14.47 29.03 24.37
N HIS A 633 -14.92 29.51 23.21
CA HIS A 633 -14.85 28.76 21.96
C HIS A 633 -14.75 29.70 20.76
N ASP A 634 -13.78 29.50 19.89
CA ASP A 634 -13.60 30.31 18.69
C ASP A 634 -14.13 29.56 17.46
N LEU A 635 -14.65 30.30 16.48
CA LEU A 635 -15.18 29.77 15.22
C LEU A 635 -14.30 30.21 14.05
N VAL A 636 -13.84 29.24 13.25
CA VAL A 636 -13.03 29.49 12.05
C VAL A 636 -13.88 29.25 10.81
N LEU A 637 -14.38 30.32 10.21
CA LEU A 637 -15.17 30.26 8.98
C LEU A 637 -14.27 30.02 7.76
N LEU A 638 -14.83 29.26 6.81
CA LEU A 638 -14.14 28.77 5.61
C LEU A 638 -14.78 29.43 4.40
N PRO A 639 -14.04 29.99 3.42
CA PRO A 639 -14.66 30.59 2.24
C PRO A 639 -15.59 29.61 1.51
N SER A 640 -16.67 30.13 0.92
CA SER A 640 -17.54 29.33 0.06
C SER A 640 -16.78 28.88 -1.19
N PRO A 641 -16.82 27.58 -1.55
CA PRO A 641 -16.11 27.08 -2.71
C PRO A 641 -16.73 27.60 -4.01
N GLY A 642 -15.88 27.86 -4.99
CA GLY A 642 -16.24 28.30 -6.33
C GLY A 642 -16.27 27.18 -7.35
N GLY A 643 -16.25 27.55 -8.63
CA GLY A 643 -16.15 26.61 -9.73
C GLY A 643 -15.81 27.30 -11.05
N VAL A 644 -15.21 26.55 -11.97
CA VAL A 644 -14.87 27.00 -13.33
C VAL A 644 -15.61 26.19 -14.39
N ALA A 645 -16.26 26.89 -15.31
CA ALA A 645 -16.99 26.31 -16.44
C ALA A 645 -16.52 26.91 -17.77
N GLY A 646 -16.80 26.23 -18.87
CA GLY A 646 -16.51 26.77 -20.19
C GLY A 646 -16.70 25.77 -21.30
N THR A 647 -16.15 26.06 -22.47
CA THR A 647 -16.20 25.24 -23.67
C THR A 647 -14.81 25.03 -24.25
N VAL A 648 -14.54 23.80 -24.72
CA VAL A 648 -13.31 23.46 -25.45
C VAL A 648 -13.62 23.38 -26.95
N ARG A 649 -12.79 24.02 -27.77
CA ARG A 649 -12.93 24.06 -29.23
C ARG A 649 -11.62 23.74 -29.95
N GLY A 650 -11.73 23.23 -31.17
CA GLY A 650 -10.60 23.07 -32.09
C GLY A 650 -10.18 24.40 -32.72
N GLY A 651 -9.07 24.39 -33.44
CA GLY A 651 -8.56 25.54 -34.20
C GLY A 651 -9.48 25.96 -35.35
N ASP A 652 -10.31 25.04 -35.84
CA ASP A 652 -11.39 25.25 -36.81
C ASP A 652 -12.67 25.85 -36.18
N GLY A 653 -12.69 26.03 -34.85
CA GLY A 653 -13.82 26.55 -34.09
C GLY A 653 -14.89 25.52 -33.71
N GLN A 654 -14.77 24.26 -34.14
CA GLN A 654 -15.71 23.19 -33.75
C GLN A 654 -15.58 22.89 -32.26
N VAL A 655 -16.69 22.46 -31.64
CA VAL A 655 -16.70 22.02 -30.23
C VAL A 655 -16.09 20.63 -30.11
N LEU A 656 -15.22 20.42 -29.12
CA LEU A 656 -14.54 19.15 -28.90
C LEU A 656 -15.19 18.37 -27.75
N PRO A 657 -16.05 17.37 -28.02
CA PRO A 657 -16.59 16.48 -27.00
C PRO A 657 -15.52 15.45 -26.57
N GLY A 658 -15.57 15.01 -25.32
CA GLY A 658 -14.61 14.03 -24.78
C GLY A 658 -13.21 14.58 -24.50
N ALA A 659 -12.99 15.89 -24.59
CA ALA A 659 -11.76 16.54 -24.19
C ALA A 659 -11.62 16.54 -22.67
N LEU A 660 -10.45 16.18 -22.15
CA LEU A 660 -10.15 16.17 -20.72
C LEU A 660 -9.64 17.56 -20.31
N VAL A 661 -10.26 18.14 -19.29
CA VAL A 661 -9.86 19.40 -18.65
C VAL A 661 -9.41 19.07 -17.22
N VAL A 662 -8.19 19.46 -16.87
CA VAL A 662 -7.60 19.24 -15.54
C VAL A 662 -7.25 20.59 -14.93
N ALA A 663 -7.83 20.90 -13.78
CA ALA A 663 -7.47 22.06 -12.98
C ALA A 663 -6.33 21.72 -12.03
N THR A 664 -5.20 22.39 -12.23
CA THR A 664 -3.98 22.25 -11.43
C THR A 664 -3.77 23.53 -10.63
N ASP A 665 -3.42 23.43 -9.35
CA ASP A 665 -3.18 24.60 -8.49
C ASP A 665 -1.80 25.25 -8.75
N GLN A 666 -1.49 26.31 -7.99
CA GLN A 666 -0.21 27.02 -8.05
C GLN A 666 1.03 26.17 -7.67
N HIS A 667 0.86 25.02 -7.00
CA HIS A 667 1.94 24.12 -6.60
C HIS A 667 2.20 23.00 -7.63
N GLY A 668 1.31 22.85 -8.62
CA GLY A 668 1.35 21.78 -9.61
C GLY A 668 0.51 20.56 -9.24
N ASP A 669 -0.28 20.63 -8.17
CA ASP A 669 -1.15 19.54 -7.73
C ASP A 669 -2.51 19.57 -8.46
N VAL A 670 -3.00 18.40 -8.88
CA VAL A 670 -4.30 18.29 -9.58
C VAL A 670 -5.44 18.41 -8.57
N ALA A 671 -6.11 19.56 -8.57
CA ALA A 671 -7.25 19.83 -7.70
C ALA A 671 -8.51 19.07 -8.17
N ALA A 672 -8.81 19.11 -9.47
CA ALA A 672 -9.96 18.43 -10.04
C ALA A 672 -9.84 18.24 -11.57
N SER A 673 -10.74 17.44 -12.16
CA SER A 673 -10.81 17.27 -13.62
C SER A 673 -12.24 17.04 -14.09
N ALA A 674 -12.58 17.55 -15.27
CA ALA A 674 -13.83 17.29 -15.98
C ALA A 674 -13.56 16.82 -17.42
N THR A 675 -14.56 16.19 -18.03
CA THR A 675 -14.54 15.84 -19.45
C THR A 675 -15.65 16.61 -20.16
N THR A 676 -15.40 17.12 -21.36
CA THR A 676 -16.40 17.89 -22.10
C THR A 676 -17.56 17.03 -22.58
N GLY A 677 -18.78 17.55 -22.42
CA GLY A 677 -20.00 16.95 -22.96
C GLY A 677 -20.12 17.10 -24.49
N THR A 678 -21.23 16.62 -25.05
CA THR A 678 -21.50 16.64 -26.50
C THR A 678 -21.45 18.03 -27.14
N GLY A 679 -21.76 19.09 -26.38
CA GLY A 679 -21.62 20.49 -26.82
C GLY A 679 -20.23 21.12 -26.59
N GLY A 680 -19.21 20.32 -26.25
CA GLY A 680 -17.87 20.79 -25.89
C GLY A 680 -17.77 21.52 -24.54
N GLY A 681 -18.87 21.61 -23.79
CA GLY A 681 -18.90 22.27 -22.49
C GLY A 681 -18.33 21.40 -21.36
N TYR A 682 -17.59 22.01 -20.44
CA TYR A 682 -17.12 21.42 -19.19
C TYR A 682 -17.51 22.29 -17.99
N ARG A 683 -17.52 21.69 -16.80
CA ARG A 683 -17.67 22.38 -15.52
C ARG A 683 -16.93 21.60 -14.44
N ILE A 684 -16.16 22.31 -13.62
CA ILE A 684 -15.46 21.82 -12.44
C ILE A 684 -16.00 22.64 -11.26
N ASP A 685 -16.70 21.96 -10.36
CA ASP A 685 -17.28 22.55 -9.14
C ASP A 685 -16.34 22.32 -7.95
N ASP A 686 -16.70 22.91 -6.79
CA ASP A 686 -16.03 22.73 -5.50
C ASP A 686 -14.52 23.08 -5.49
N LEU A 687 -14.10 24.03 -6.33
CA LEU A 687 -12.73 24.56 -6.32
C LEU A 687 -12.60 25.69 -5.28
N PRO A 688 -11.62 25.64 -4.36
CA PRO A 688 -11.25 26.78 -3.53
C PRO A 688 -10.99 28.04 -4.38
N PRO A 689 -11.39 29.25 -3.94
CA PRO A 689 -11.01 30.48 -4.63
C PRO A 689 -9.48 30.63 -4.69
N GLY A 690 -8.93 30.93 -5.88
CA GLY A 690 -7.49 30.97 -6.13
C GLY A 690 -7.12 30.84 -7.61
N ASP A 691 -5.83 30.92 -7.92
CA ASP A 691 -5.30 30.78 -9.27
C ASP A 691 -5.02 29.31 -9.63
N TYR A 692 -5.53 28.90 -10.79
CA TYR A 692 -5.37 27.56 -11.35
C TYR A 692 -4.79 27.63 -12.77
N THR A 693 -4.15 26.55 -13.19
CA THR A 693 -3.85 26.26 -14.60
C THR A 693 -4.76 25.15 -15.10
N LEU A 694 -5.56 25.43 -16.12
CA LEU A 694 -6.39 24.45 -16.80
C LEU A 694 -5.60 23.79 -17.92
N SER A 695 -5.12 22.57 -17.69
CA SER A 695 -4.51 21.72 -18.70
C SER A 695 -5.60 20.96 -19.46
N VAL A 696 -5.72 21.20 -20.77
CA VAL A 696 -6.76 20.63 -21.63
C VAL A 696 -6.15 19.80 -22.74
N SER A 697 -6.65 18.58 -22.94
CA SER A 697 -6.21 17.66 -23.99
C SER A 697 -7.38 16.98 -24.69
N ALA A 698 -7.25 16.77 -26.00
CA ALA A 698 -8.22 16.03 -26.82
C ALA A 698 -7.48 15.21 -27.89
N PRO A 699 -8.02 14.05 -28.32
CA PRO A 699 -7.43 13.28 -29.41
C PRO A 699 -7.25 14.11 -30.69
N GLY A 700 -6.10 13.95 -31.36
CA GLY A 700 -5.76 14.70 -32.59
C GLY A 700 -5.47 16.19 -32.39
N HIS A 701 -5.37 16.67 -31.14
CA HIS A 701 -5.14 18.07 -30.81
C HIS A 701 -3.97 18.22 -29.82
N ARG A 702 -3.18 19.27 -30.00
CA ARG A 702 -2.08 19.61 -29.09
C ARG A 702 -2.66 20.05 -27.73
N PRO A 703 -2.17 19.53 -26.60
CA PRO A 703 -2.59 19.99 -25.28
C PRO A 703 -2.30 21.47 -25.08
N ALA A 704 -3.19 22.17 -24.36
CA ALA A 704 -3.03 23.58 -23.99
C ALA A 704 -3.15 23.76 -22.48
N ALA A 705 -2.40 24.72 -21.92
CA ALA A 705 -2.49 25.13 -20.52
C ALA A 705 -2.96 26.59 -20.48
N VAL A 706 -4.07 26.87 -19.79
CA VAL A 706 -4.68 28.21 -19.72
C VAL A 706 -4.88 28.60 -18.25
N PRO A 707 -4.39 29.78 -17.80
CA PRO A 707 -4.64 30.24 -16.43
C PRO A 707 -6.11 30.60 -16.21
N ALA A 708 -6.63 30.31 -15.03
CA ALA A 708 -7.99 30.64 -14.60
C ALA A 708 -8.03 30.94 -13.10
N THR A 709 -8.49 32.13 -12.73
CA THR A 709 -8.70 32.55 -11.33
C THR A 709 -10.12 32.21 -10.89
N VAL A 710 -10.28 31.26 -9.98
CA VAL A 710 -11.57 30.87 -9.41
C VAL A 710 -11.95 31.86 -8.30
N SER A 711 -13.17 32.38 -8.34
CA SER A 711 -13.78 33.13 -7.23
C SER A 711 -14.96 32.36 -6.62
N ALA A 712 -15.57 32.90 -5.57
CA ALA A 712 -16.83 32.38 -5.02
C ALA A 712 -18.05 32.58 -5.95
N GLU A 713 -17.87 33.22 -7.12
CA GLU A 713 -18.85 33.33 -8.19
C GLU A 713 -18.48 32.38 -9.36
N ASN A 714 -19.45 32.05 -10.21
CA ASN A 714 -19.21 31.15 -11.35
C ASN A 714 -18.14 31.72 -12.31
N THR A 715 -16.95 31.13 -12.28
CA THR A 715 -15.83 31.51 -13.13
C THR A 715 -16.00 30.88 -14.51
N ARG A 716 -15.73 31.63 -15.59
CA ARG A 716 -15.82 31.11 -16.97
C ARG A 716 -14.49 31.20 -17.72
N CYS A 717 -14.04 30.08 -18.28
CA CYS A 717 -12.82 29.98 -19.09
C CYS A 717 -13.06 29.11 -20.34
N ASP A 718 -13.11 29.72 -21.53
CA ASP A 718 -13.23 28.98 -22.80
C ASP A 718 -11.83 28.69 -23.38
N VAL A 719 -11.59 27.45 -23.82
CA VAL A 719 -10.26 26.97 -24.26
C VAL A 719 -10.27 26.56 -25.74
N ARG A 720 -9.21 26.90 -26.47
CA ARG A 720 -8.99 26.47 -27.86
C ARG A 720 -7.74 25.61 -27.98
N LEU A 721 -7.86 24.46 -28.64
CA LEU A 721 -6.75 23.57 -28.96
C LEU A 721 -6.38 23.67 -30.43
N SER A 722 -5.08 23.62 -30.75
CA SER A 722 -4.59 23.49 -32.13
C SER A 722 -4.57 22.03 -32.56
N THR A 723 -4.73 21.76 -33.86
CA THR A 723 -4.57 20.41 -34.42
C THR A 723 -3.14 19.91 -34.19
N ALA A 724 -3.00 18.66 -33.73
CA ALA A 724 -1.70 18.00 -33.60
C ALA A 724 -1.29 17.37 -34.93
N ALA A 725 -0.12 17.75 -35.45
CA ALA A 725 0.43 17.09 -36.62
C ALA A 725 1.29 15.88 -36.25
N THR A 726 1.45 14.95 -37.19
CA THR A 726 2.26 13.72 -37.02
C THR A 726 3.24 13.59 -38.18
N LEU A 727 4.52 13.45 -37.86
CA LEU A 727 5.58 13.14 -38.80
C LEU A 727 5.97 11.66 -38.65
N TRP A 728 6.03 10.92 -39.74
CA TRP A 728 6.46 9.52 -39.76
C TRP A 728 7.37 9.25 -40.96
N GLY A 729 8.04 8.10 -40.96
CA GLY A 729 8.98 7.75 -42.02
C GLY A 729 9.74 6.46 -41.76
N THR A 730 10.55 6.04 -42.72
CA THR A 730 11.48 4.92 -42.59
C THR A 730 12.93 5.38 -42.79
N VAL A 731 13.87 4.75 -42.08
CA VAL A 731 15.31 4.90 -42.32
C VAL A 731 15.83 3.65 -43.03
N HIS A 732 16.49 3.84 -44.17
CA HIS A 732 16.99 2.74 -44.98
C HIS A 732 18.38 3.04 -45.58
N THR A 733 19.10 1.97 -45.93
CA THR A 733 20.39 2.03 -46.64
C THR A 733 20.20 2.23 -48.14
N GLN A 734 21.28 2.60 -48.84
CA GLN A 734 21.32 2.72 -50.30
C GLN A 734 20.89 1.43 -51.04
N ASP A 735 21.09 0.25 -50.45
CA ASP A 735 20.66 -1.04 -51.00
C ASP A 735 19.17 -1.37 -50.69
N GLY A 736 18.41 -0.41 -50.17
CA GLY A 736 16.99 -0.56 -49.82
C GLY A 736 16.72 -1.33 -48.52
N ARG A 737 17.75 -1.82 -47.83
CA ARG A 737 17.59 -2.50 -46.53
C ARG A 737 17.25 -1.49 -45.43
N ALA A 738 16.13 -1.71 -44.75
CA ALA A 738 15.71 -0.95 -43.58
C ALA A 738 16.76 -1.00 -42.45
N LEU A 739 16.84 0.08 -41.67
CA LEU A 739 17.78 0.20 -40.55
C LEU A 739 17.03 0.23 -39.22
N GLU A 740 17.03 -0.91 -38.54
CA GLU A 740 16.75 -1.02 -37.10
C GLU A 740 17.81 -0.26 -36.27
N ASP A 741 17.42 0.19 -35.07
CA ASP A 741 18.27 0.90 -34.10
C ASP A 741 18.89 2.24 -34.57
N ALA A 742 18.46 2.79 -35.70
CA ALA A 742 18.85 4.14 -36.13
C ALA A 742 18.19 5.20 -35.22
N ARG A 743 19.00 6.11 -34.68
CA ARG A 743 18.55 7.22 -33.83
C ARG A 743 18.10 8.39 -34.70
N VAL A 744 16.80 8.64 -34.74
CA VAL A 744 16.17 9.77 -35.43
C VAL A 744 15.89 10.89 -34.43
N THR A 745 16.40 12.09 -34.69
CA THR A 745 16.24 13.28 -33.85
C THR A 745 15.47 14.34 -34.63
N LEU A 746 14.39 14.87 -34.05
CA LEU A 746 13.61 15.95 -34.63
C LEU A 746 14.00 17.28 -33.97
N ILE A 747 14.28 18.29 -34.78
CA ILE A 747 14.71 19.62 -34.36
C ILE A 747 13.77 20.67 -34.96
N ASP A 748 13.37 21.69 -34.20
CA ASP A 748 12.55 22.81 -34.69
C ASP A 748 13.38 23.84 -35.50
N ALA A 749 12.70 24.83 -36.09
CA ALA A 749 13.34 25.92 -36.82
C ALA A 749 14.26 26.81 -35.95
N ALA A 750 14.15 26.76 -34.62
CA ALA A 750 15.00 27.49 -33.68
C ALA A 750 16.24 26.67 -33.23
N GLY A 751 16.36 25.41 -33.65
CA GLY A 751 17.46 24.53 -33.30
C GLY A 751 17.26 23.69 -32.03
N ASN A 752 16.08 23.71 -31.41
CA ASN A 752 15.79 22.90 -30.22
C ASN A 752 15.40 21.47 -30.61
N VAL A 753 15.84 20.48 -29.83
CA VAL A 753 15.42 19.10 -30.01
C VAL A 753 13.99 18.90 -29.52
N VAL A 754 13.07 18.74 -30.46
CA VAL A 754 11.64 18.45 -30.24
C VAL A 754 11.45 17.02 -29.75
N GLY A 755 12.30 16.09 -30.19
CA GLY A 755 12.33 14.73 -29.68
C GLY A 755 13.40 13.85 -30.30
N THR A 756 13.54 12.65 -29.74
CA THR A 756 14.36 11.57 -30.31
C THR A 756 13.54 10.28 -30.35
N ARG A 757 13.77 9.47 -31.38
CA ARG A 757 13.22 8.13 -31.58
C ARG A 757 14.34 7.19 -32.02
N THR A 758 14.12 5.91 -31.78
CA THR A 758 14.91 4.82 -32.37
C THR A 758 13.98 4.07 -33.32
N THR A 759 14.47 3.69 -34.50
CA THR A 759 13.66 3.00 -35.52
C THR A 759 13.27 1.58 -35.09
N SER A 760 12.14 1.10 -35.64
CA SER A 760 11.72 -0.31 -35.51
C SER A 760 12.52 -1.25 -36.41
N VAL A 761 12.28 -2.56 -36.31
CA VAL A 761 12.83 -3.62 -37.19
C VAL A 761 12.64 -3.27 -38.68
N ASP A 762 11.50 -2.70 -39.03
CA ASP A 762 11.16 -2.27 -40.40
C ASP A 762 11.74 -0.88 -40.77
N GLY A 763 12.63 -0.33 -39.94
CA GLY A 763 13.23 1.00 -40.11
C GLY A 763 12.31 2.17 -39.76
N GLY A 764 11.09 1.93 -39.28
CA GLY A 764 10.06 2.96 -39.09
C GLY A 764 10.26 3.86 -37.86
N TYR A 765 9.91 5.14 -37.97
CA TYR A 765 9.85 6.10 -36.87
C TYR A 765 8.60 7.00 -36.94
N SER A 766 8.20 7.58 -35.80
CA SER A 766 7.16 8.61 -35.76
C SER A 766 7.26 9.60 -34.58
N PHE A 767 6.81 10.82 -34.84
CA PHE A 767 6.67 11.94 -33.92
C PHE A 767 5.23 12.47 -34.01
N THR A 768 4.54 12.56 -32.87
CA THR A 768 3.18 13.10 -32.75
C THR A 768 3.21 14.49 -32.11
N ASP A 769 2.06 15.15 -32.04
CA ASP A 769 1.85 16.39 -31.27
C ASP A 769 2.67 17.60 -31.76
N LEU A 770 3.06 17.56 -33.03
CA LEU A 770 3.85 18.60 -33.68
C LEU A 770 3.00 19.84 -34.01
N ALA A 771 3.63 21.00 -33.97
CA ALA A 771 3.08 22.25 -34.48
C ALA A 771 3.13 22.27 -36.02
N GLY A 772 2.34 23.16 -36.63
CA GLY A 772 2.28 23.35 -38.08
C GLY A 772 3.47 24.16 -38.62
N GLU A 773 4.69 23.63 -38.49
CA GLU A 773 5.94 24.39 -38.69
C GLU A 773 7.02 23.57 -39.45
N GLN A 774 8.17 24.21 -39.72
CA GLN A 774 9.32 23.57 -40.34
C GLN A 774 10.21 22.89 -39.30
N TYR A 775 10.57 21.63 -39.57
CA TYR A 775 11.45 20.81 -38.75
C TYR A 775 12.64 20.30 -39.56
N THR A 776 13.72 19.96 -38.85
CA THR A 776 14.85 19.19 -39.38
C THR A 776 14.87 17.82 -38.72
N VAL A 777 14.81 16.76 -39.53
CA VAL A 777 14.92 15.37 -39.09
C VAL A 777 16.35 14.90 -39.31
N ILE A 778 17.03 14.43 -38.27
CA ILE A 778 18.41 13.93 -38.33
C ILE A 778 18.43 12.45 -37.97
N ALA A 779 18.77 11.58 -38.92
CA ALA A 779 19.05 10.18 -38.64
C ALA A 779 20.55 9.97 -38.34
N SER A 780 20.85 9.18 -37.33
CA SER A 780 22.20 8.90 -36.84
C SER A 780 22.35 7.42 -36.46
N GLY A 781 23.50 6.84 -36.79
CA GLY A 781 23.76 5.39 -36.74
C GLY A 781 24.80 4.98 -37.80
N TYR A 782 24.83 5.73 -38.90
CA TYR A 782 25.97 5.87 -39.83
C TYR A 782 26.34 7.37 -39.88
N ALA A 783 27.03 7.82 -40.93
CA ALA A 783 27.25 9.25 -41.18
C ALA A 783 25.90 10.01 -41.13
N PRO A 784 25.75 11.07 -40.33
CA PRO A 784 24.44 11.66 -40.06
C PRO A 784 23.90 12.39 -41.29
N VAL A 785 22.62 12.14 -41.61
CA VAL A 785 21.88 12.82 -42.67
C VAL A 785 20.77 13.64 -42.05
N ALA A 786 20.64 14.89 -42.50
CA ALA A 786 19.63 15.85 -42.04
C ALA A 786 18.70 16.23 -43.21
N THR A 787 17.39 16.03 -43.01
CA THR A 787 16.34 16.32 -43.99
C THR A 787 15.38 17.35 -43.39
N GLN A 788 15.14 18.46 -44.09
CA GLN A 788 14.11 19.43 -43.68
C GLN A 788 12.74 18.98 -44.16
N VAL A 789 11.72 19.17 -43.32
CA VAL A 789 10.31 18.92 -43.63
C VAL A 789 9.45 20.03 -43.06
N THR A 790 8.51 20.53 -43.87
CA THR A 790 7.41 21.38 -43.39
C THR A 790 6.20 20.49 -43.10
N VAL A 791 5.62 20.61 -41.91
CA VAL A 791 4.51 19.77 -41.48
C VAL A 791 3.24 20.63 -41.39
N ASP A 792 2.42 20.61 -42.43
CA ASP A 792 1.18 21.39 -42.48
C ASP A 792 -0.01 20.61 -41.89
N GLY A 793 -0.20 20.71 -40.56
CA GLY A 793 -1.48 20.38 -39.89
C GLY A 793 -2.11 19.02 -40.23
N GLY A 794 -1.31 17.95 -40.32
CA GLY A 794 -1.78 16.63 -40.76
C GLY A 794 -0.75 15.52 -40.53
N GLN A 795 -0.79 14.47 -41.37
CA GLN A 795 0.24 13.43 -41.41
C GLN A 795 1.26 13.72 -42.53
N ALA A 796 2.53 13.85 -42.17
CA ALA A 796 3.64 14.00 -43.12
C ALA A 796 4.52 12.74 -43.11
N GLY A 797 4.80 12.18 -44.29
CA GLY A 797 5.72 11.06 -44.49
C GLY A 797 7.07 11.55 -45.03
N VAL A 798 8.18 11.17 -44.41
CA VAL A 798 9.55 11.49 -44.84
C VAL A 798 10.45 10.28 -44.65
N ASP A 799 10.87 9.65 -45.73
CA ASP A 799 11.88 8.58 -45.65
C ASP A 799 13.30 9.16 -45.69
N ILE A 800 14.23 8.53 -44.96
CA ILE A 800 15.61 8.97 -44.83
C ILE A 800 16.57 7.88 -45.33
N LEU A 801 17.35 8.25 -46.34
CA LEU A 801 18.43 7.43 -46.89
C LEU A 801 19.73 7.69 -46.11
N LEU A 802 20.37 6.63 -45.63
CA LEU A 802 21.73 6.68 -45.07
C LEU A 802 22.71 6.00 -46.04
N SER A 803 23.78 6.72 -46.42
CA SER A 803 24.86 6.23 -47.28
C SER A 803 26.21 6.20 -46.55
N HIS A 804 27.13 5.37 -47.05
CA HIS A 804 28.51 5.32 -46.60
C HIS A 804 29.35 6.28 -47.45
N LYS A 805 30.40 6.89 -46.89
CA LYS A 805 31.48 7.43 -47.75
C LYS A 805 32.28 6.26 -48.28
N GLU A 806 32.42 6.14 -49.61
CA GLU A 806 33.44 5.27 -50.19
C GLU A 806 34.82 5.69 -49.68
N ALA A 807 35.70 4.70 -49.47
CA ALA A 807 36.99 4.83 -48.79
C ALA A 807 38.11 5.27 -49.75
#